data_AF-A0A261G2D8-F1
#
_entry.id   AF-A0A261G2D8-F1
#
_cell.length_a   1.000
_cell.length_b   1.000
_cell.length_c   1.000
_cell.angle_alpha   90.00
_cell.angle_beta   90.00
_cell.angle_gamma   90.00
#
_symmetry.space_group_name_H-M   'P 1'
#
loop_
_entity.id
_entity.type
_entity.pdbx_description
1 polymer ?
#
loop_
_entity_poly.entity_id
_entity_poly.type
_entity_poly.pdbx_seq_one_letter_code
_entity_poly.pdbx_strand_id
1 'polypeptide(L)'
;MVQKQRHMRASRWLLATVAVATCVTATNLAAVMANTASAAEATDVQATAQDACSAHIGLSGYSDALDGAQADGVTVGGLSSLAWDKTSGSYVSTLDNNGSTTARIWFVGSNLASPKITGSPIILKQTDGTPYDGTNSDNEGLAVLPDGDFMVSSETEPSIRIYGRDGVQKQELAVPASFDVAPQGEATSNLTLEGVSISPAGHEVVASMEGSLSGDGAQGTSLIRRFLVYRDDVTGAAGQWKLTKQVAFKVSDGAKGISDIALLSDDSALVLQRSYDSKTGNDIILSKVSALTTAPDVSNVANLSEAPASDFVSATTLGDLVNCSTLNAPLKSGEVQKNPLMDNYEGLAITKQTGNIASVSLISDNNFNATQTTRVLNLNVDTADYESDTNQPDLLSMLSGFSSLWKASEPFNSADPSTFGVGVVKNAQILKENDDLTQEINNKAAEGSTDTTPSKQVQRALVDSDYKLGETLPDSLGPVLGQYLAEGIAKNQLPLFNKLFTQTNASGYGVSTLGDYVSTSTAKITFNHPRPYVDRTNGGYTAAGLEKSVPIVKAPVWTSADGTKHDPSYDGMLTSGSFPSGHTTYATSGAVGLATLLPELAPEILARGSEAGNNRIVLGVHYPLDIIGGRMDGDAANAARWSDPEFVKDQLLPARAELVSYLTAQCKANGKGSTLADCITNTKANSTNGYSNDFVDVVSKEAVTDRASAIKVYENRMTYGFSKVGAATTALQKAASTSVANVPTGAENLLMTAYPTLSSAQRRQVLAMTALPVSDEPLQAESQGYYNLDLAAAMSATVQIDSKGNVVKVTSGAAVPTVQKVSDNSGSNGGSPATPTNPSNTGSTNPTNVNNANGETSSKPLATTGANVALISAITAMTLLIGGSLVLVKRHKLLFK
;
A
#
# COMPACT_ATOMS: atom_id res chain seq x y z
N MET A 1 -3.06 70.79 -32.46
CA MET A 1 -4.38 70.87 -33.14
C MET A 1 -4.13 70.64 -34.64
N VAL A 2 -4.72 69.67 -35.36
CA VAL A 2 -5.73 68.62 -35.07
C VAL A 2 -5.49 67.35 -35.96
N GLN A 3 -5.91 66.19 -35.45
CA GLN A 3 -6.27 64.85 -36.03
C GLN A 3 -6.63 64.72 -37.55
N LYS A 4 -6.74 63.54 -38.24
CA LYS A 4 -6.59 62.07 -37.97
C LYS A 4 -6.61 61.20 -39.28
N GLN A 5 -6.02 59.99 -39.21
CA GLN A 5 -6.44 58.65 -39.78
C GLN A 5 -6.52 58.24 -41.29
N ARG A 6 -5.77 57.14 -41.61
CA ARG A 6 -6.18 55.74 -42.04
C ARG A 6 -5.96 55.15 -43.48
N HIS A 7 -5.23 54.01 -43.50
CA HIS A 7 -5.36 52.72 -44.29
C HIS A 7 -5.34 52.72 -45.86
N MET A 8 -5.02 51.65 -46.64
CA MET A 8 -4.39 50.29 -46.51
C MET A 8 -4.11 49.70 -47.93
N ARG A 9 -3.11 48.80 -48.14
CA ARG A 9 -3.13 47.66 -49.13
C ARG A 9 -1.82 46.81 -49.15
N ALA A 10 -1.83 45.65 -49.84
CA ALA A 10 -0.82 44.56 -49.78
C ALA A 10 -0.30 44.08 -51.16
N SER A 11 0.73 43.20 -51.20
CA SER A 11 1.36 42.61 -52.42
C SER A 11 2.00 41.21 -52.20
N ARG A 12 2.32 40.48 -53.30
CA ARG A 12 3.03 39.16 -53.37
C ARG A 12 3.81 39.04 -54.69
N TRP A 13 5.00 38.40 -54.72
CA TRP A 13 5.62 37.67 -55.87
C TRP A 13 6.87 36.87 -55.43
N LEU A 14 7.31 35.88 -56.22
CA LEU A 14 8.50 35.00 -56.06
C LEU A 14 9.16 34.84 -57.48
N LEU A 15 10.35 34.26 -57.76
CA LEU A 15 11.37 33.44 -57.05
C LEU A 15 12.72 33.48 -57.84
N ALA A 16 13.84 32.96 -57.28
CA ALA A 16 14.87 32.06 -57.92
C ALA A 16 16.39 32.40 -57.76
N THR A 17 17.11 31.45 -57.12
CA THR A 17 18.49 30.91 -57.37
C THR A 17 19.82 31.75 -57.30
N VAL A 18 20.52 31.63 -56.15
CA VAL A 18 21.91 31.12 -55.89
C VAL A 18 23.11 31.43 -56.82
N ALA A 19 24.22 32.01 -56.28
CA ALA A 19 25.60 31.44 -56.25
C ALA A 19 26.75 32.35 -55.66
N VAL A 20 27.42 31.85 -54.60
CA VAL A 20 28.88 31.89 -54.24
C VAL A 20 29.78 33.14 -54.46
N ALA A 21 30.40 33.68 -53.37
CA ALA A 21 31.87 33.87 -53.18
C ALA A 21 32.26 34.65 -51.88
N THR A 22 33.48 34.43 -51.37
CA THR A 22 34.01 34.82 -50.03
C THR A 22 34.83 36.14 -49.96
N CYS A 23 34.73 36.84 -48.81
CA CYS A 23 35.74 37.66 -48.07
C CYS A 23 36.62 38.71 -48.83
N VAL A 24 36.97 39.89 -48.30
CA VAL A 24 37.76 40.17 -47.07
C VAL A 24 37.61 41.63 -46.59
N THR A 25 37.33 41.79 -45.29
CA THR A 25 37.56 42.90 -44.31
C THR A 25 37.80 44.38 -44.71
N ALA A 26 37.07 45.28 -44.03
CA ALA A 26 37.65 46.41 -43.27
C ALA A 26 36.72 46.91 -42.12
N THR A 27 37.18 46.73 -40.88
CA THR A 27 36.93 47.47 -39.61
C THR A 27 36.20 48.84 -39.64
N ASN A 28 35.45 49.30 -38.63
CA ASN A 28 35.22 48.83 -37.25
C ASN A 28 34.03 49.54 -36.54
N LEU A 29 33.49 48.90 -35.49
CA LEU A 29 32.75 49.42 -34.31
C LEU A 29 31.71 50.56 -34.46
N ALA A 30 30.42 50.23 -34.27
CA ALA A 30 29.55 50.81 -33.21
C ALA A 30 28.08 50.30 -33.32
N ALA A 31 27.82 49.02 -32.99
CA ALA A 31 26.47 48.50 -32.78
C ALA A 31 26.52 47.25 -31.88
N VAL A 32 26.67 47.47 -30.57
CA VAL A 32 26.62 46.38 -29.58
C VAL A 32 25.18 45.94 -29.38
N MET A 33 24.92 44.69 -29.77
CA MET A 33 23.86 43.78 -29.30
C MET A 33 22.64 44.41 -28.61
N ALA A 34 21.62 44.75 -29.39
CA ALA A 34 20.23 44.68 -28.92
C ALA A 34 19.69 43.27 -29.20
N ASN A 35 20.20 42.26 -28.47
CA ASN A 35 19.53 40.96 -28.42
C ASN A 35 18.29 41.11 -27.53
N THR A 36 17.13 41.27 -28.16
CA THR A 36 15.85 41.05 -27.47
C THR A 36 15.74 39.57 -27.16
N ALA A 37 16.17 39.16 -25.96
CA ALA A 37 15.80 37.87 -25.41
C ALA A 37 14.27 37.81 -25.36
N SER A 38 13.67 36.83 -26.04
CA SER A 38 12.26 36.51 -25.81
C SER A 38 12.13 35.97 -24.39
N ALA A 39 11.34 36.62 -23.54
CA ALA A 39 10.89 35.99 -22.31
C ALA A 39 10.23 34.65 -22.67
N ALA A 40 10.59 33.59 -21.94
CA ALA A 40 9.86 32.34 -22.04
C ALA A 40 8.42 32.59 -21.57
N GLU A 41 7.43 32.02 -22.26
CA GLU A 41 6.04 32.10 -21.81
C GLU A 41 5.90 31.21 -20.56
N ALA A 42 5.30 31.74 -19.50
CA ALA A 42 5.04 31.00 -18.26
C ALA A 42 4.23 29.74 -18.54
N THR A 43 4.65 28.61 -17.97
CA THR A 43 3.95 27.33 -18.12
C THR A 43 3.13 27.02 -16.87
N ASP A 44 1.80 27.01 -17.04
CA ASP A 44 0.84 26.48 -16.05
C ASP A 44 0.38 25.10 -16.55
N VAL A 45 0.63 24.04 -15.76
CA VAL A 45 0.30 22.66 -16.15
C VAL A 45 -0.59 22.01 -15.09
N GLN A 46 -1.64 21.30 -15.53
CA GLN A 46 -2.55 20.53 -14.68
C GLN A 46 -2.29 19.03 -14.85
N ALA A 47 -2.27 18.30 -13.74
CA ALA A 47 -2.04 16.86 -13.70
C ALA A 47 -3.33 16.04 -13.92
N THR A 48 -3.19 14.74 -14.16
CA THR A 48 -4.29 13.79 -14.24
C THR A 48 -4.33 12.88 -13.01
N ALA A 49 -5.44 12.15 -12.82
CA ALA A 49 -5.58 11.19 -11.71
C ALA A 49 -4.60 9.98 -11.76
N GLN A 50 -3.68 9.94 -12.74
CA GLN A 50 -2.63 8.92 -12.87
C GLN A 50 -1.25 9.43 -12.44
N ASP A 51 -1.09 10.73 -12.19
CA ASP A 51 0.20 11.38 -11.89
C ASP A 51 0.49 11.38 -10.37
N ALA A 52 0.63 10.19 -9.78
CA ALA A 52 1.01 10.03 -8.38
C ALA A 52 2.53 9.95 -8.18
N CYS A 53 3.04 10.55 -7.10
CA CYS A 53 4.43 10.46 -6.64
C CYS A 53 4.62 9.31 -5.65
N SER A 54 3.58 8.99 -4.88
CA SER A 54 3.52 7.88 -3.94
C SER A 54 2.07 7.45 -3.73
N ALA A 55 1.84 6.44 -2.87
CA ALA A 55 0.49 6.08 -2.43
C ALA A 55 -0.22 7.16 -1.59
N HIS A 56 0.51 8.19 -1.14
CA HIS A 56 -0.01 9.29 -0.32
C HIS A 56 0.02 10.65 -1.04
N ILE A 57 0.76 10.79 -2.16
CA ILE A 57 0.97 12.10 -2.81
C ILE A 57 0.59 11.99 -4.28
N GLY A 58 -0.48 12.68 -4.67
CA GLY A 58 -0.86 12.94 -6.06
C GLY A 58 -0.43 14.34 -6.51
N LEU A 59 0.00 14.50 -7.76
CA LEU A 59 0.20 15.81 -8.35
C LEU A 59 -1.15 16.46 -8.68
N SER A 60 -1.25 17.78 -8.48
CA SER A 60 -2.30 18.63 -9.07
C SER A 60 -1.78 19.41 -10.27
N GLY A 61 -0.51 19.82 -10.26
CA GLY A 61 0.10 20.63 -11.31
C GLY A 61 1.26 21.47 -10.82
N TYR A 62 1.90 22.23 -11.71
CA TYR A 62 2.92 23.22 -11.36
C TYR A 62 2.72 24.53 -12.15
N SER A 63 3.34 25.60 -11.68
CA SER A 63 3.43 26.89 -12.37
C SER A 63 4.78 27.55 -12.18
N ASP A 64 5.34 28.05 -13.27
CA ASP A 64 6.58 28.85 -13.30
C ASP A 64 6.28 30.35 -13.47
N ALA A 65 5.05 30.80 -13.20
CA ALA A 65 4.59 32.16 -13.50
C ALA A 65 5.25 33.29 -12.68
N LEU A 66 6.00 32.94 -11.62
CA LEU A 66 6.80 33.90 -10.85
C LEU A 66 8.26 33.97 -11.32
N ASP A 67 8.73 33.03 -12.15
CA ASP A 67 10.12 32.96 -12.59
C ASP A 67 10.53 34.20 -13.41
N GLY A 68 11.48 34.97 -12.90
CA GLY A 68 11.92 36.23 -13.51
C GLY A 68 10.84 37.34 -13.51
N ALA A 69 9.75 37.17 -12.76
CA ALA A 69 8.69 38.19 -12.65
C ALA A 69 9.24 39.50 -12.04
N GLN A 70 8.58 40.61 -12.35
CA GLN A 70 8.98 41.95 -11.92
C GLN A 70 7.82 42.63 -11.20
N ALA A 71 8.04 43.10 -9.97
CA ALA A 71 7.06 43.81 -9.17
C ALA A 71 7.71 45.00 -8.46
N ASP A 72 7.08 46.17 -8.52
CA ASP A 72 7.60 47.45 -7.99
C ASP A 72 9.06 47.77 -8.37
N GLY A 73 9.47 47.34 -9.57
CA GLY A 73 10.82 47.55 -10.11
C GLY A 73 11.89 46.60 -9.57
N VAL A 74 11.49 45.53 -8.87
CA VAL A 74 12.38 44.51 -8.30
C VAL A 74 12.00 43.13 -8.86
N THR A 75 13.02 42.31 -9.16
CA THR A 75 12.85 40.92 -9.57
C THR A 75 12.29 40.09 -8.41
N VAL A 76 11.30 39.26 -8.69
CA VAL A 76 10.78 38.25 -7.76
C VAL A 76 11.66 37.00 -7.81
N GLY A 77 11.99 36.47 -6.64
CA GLY A 77 12.96 35.39 -6.37
C GLY A 77 13.29 35.41 -4.88
N GLY A 78 14.10 34.47 -4.36
CA GLY A 78 14.39 34.41 -2.92
C GLY A 78 13.18 33.98 -2.09
N LEU A 79 12.36 33.02 -2.56
CA LEU A 79 11.03 32.76 -1.99
C LEU A 79 11.00 31.50 -1.09
N SER A 80 11.35 31.68 0.19
CA SER A 80 11.59 30.57 1.13
C SER A 80 10.48 30.34 2.16
N SER A 81 9.25 30.80 1.89
CA SER A 81 8.08 30.46 2.74
C SER A 81 6.73 30.61 2.03
N LEU A 82 5.67 30.04 2.61
CA LEU A 82 4.33 30.20 2.06
C LEU A 82 3.22 30.14 3.12
N ALA A 83 2.55 31.27 3.38
CA ALA A 83 1.45 31.36 4.34
C ALA A 83 0.20 32.04 3.77
N TRP A 84 -0.99 31.73 4.29
CA TRP A 84 -2.25 32.36 3.88
C TRP A 84 -2.56 33.61 4.71
N ASP A 85 -2.53 34.79 4.10
CA ASP A 85 -3.03 36.02 4.72
C ASP A 85 -4.52 36.26 4.39
N LYS A 86 -5.37 35.88 5.34
CA LYS A 86 -6.82 36.14 5.30
C LYS A 86 -7.19 37.63 5.11
N THR A 87 -6.29 38.56 5.46
CA THR A 87 -6.55 40.01 5.46
C THR A 87 -6.41 40.61 4.06
N SER A 88 -5.38 40.22 3.31
CA SER A 88 -5.23 40.57 1.89
C SER A 88 -5.99 39.63 0.95
N GLY A 89 -6.34 38.41 1.42
CA GLY A 89 -6.90 37.37 0.57
C GLY A 89 -5.86 36.81 -0.40
N SER A 90 -4.61 36.68 0.05
CA SER A 90 -3.46 36.25 -0.74
C SER A 90 -2.61 35.29 0.06
N TYR A 91 -1.95 34.35 -0.61
CA TYR A 91 -0.74 33.76 -0.06
C TYR A 91 0.38 34.79 -0.02
N VAL A 92 1.29 34.63 0.93
CA VAL A 92 2.44 35.48 1.17
C VAL A 92 3.71 34.65 1.32
N SER A 93 4.85 35.21 0.90
CA SER A 93 6.20 34.61 0.99
C SER A 93 7.17 35.68 1.47
N THR A 94 8.12 35.31 2.32
CA THR A 94 9.32 36.11 2.63
C THR A 94 10.23 36.25 1.41
N LEU A 95 11.17 37.18 1.52
CA LEU A 95 12.40 37.24 0.75
C LEU A 95 13.56 36.77 1.65
N ASP A 96 14.17 35.68 1.24
CA ASP A 96 15.44 35.14 1.72
C ASP A 96 16.63 36.09 1.46
N ASN A 97 17.78 35.80 2.07
CA ASN A 97 19.00 36.56 2.04
C ASN A 97 19.62 36.69 0.65
N ASN A 98 19.37 37.87 0.10
CA ASN A 98 20.04 38.35 -1.09
C ASN A 98 20.95 39.54 -0.77
N GLY A 99 21.86 39.36 0.21
CA GLY A 99 22.86 40.35 0.61
C GLY A 99 22.22 41.68 1.03
N SER A 100 22.67 42.81 0.47
CA SER A 100 22.10 44.14 0.80
C SER A 100 20.72 44.41 0.17
N THR A 101 19.98 43.37 -0.23
CA THR A 101 18.60 43.52 -0.72
C THR A 101 17.66 43.66 0.46
N THR A 102 16.85 44.72 0.49
CA THR A 102 15.94 44.98 1.60
C THR A 102 14.93 43.84 1.78
N ALA A 103 14.87 43.29 2.99
CA ALA A 103 14.00 42.20 3.41
C ALA A 103 12.51 42.59 3.26
N ARG A 104 11.68 41.65 2.81
CA ARG A 104 10.28 41.92 2.48
C ARG A 104 9.38 40.69 2.49
N ILE A 105 8.08 40.93 2.48
CA ILE A 105 7.03 39.92 2.23
C ILE A 105 6.30 40.28 0.93
N TRP A 106 6.20 39.31 0.02
CA TRP A 106 5.47 39.38 -1.24
C TRP A 106 4.04 38.83 -1.12
N PHE A 107 3.09 39.37 -1.89
CA PHE A 107 1.71 38.85 -1.99
C PHE A 107 1.52 38.08 -3.30
N VAL A 108 1.62 36.74 -3.28
CA VAL A 108 1.67 35.88 -4.48
C VAL A 108 0.30 35.49 -5.08
N GLY A 109 -0.77 36.07 -4.56
CA GLY A 109 -2.16 35.85 -4.99
C GLY A 109 -2.86 34.69 -4.30
N SER A 110 -4.14 34.48 -4.62
CA SER A 110 -4.97 33.43 -4.01
C SER A 110 -5.04 32.11 -4.79
N ASN A 111 -4.50 32.07 -6.01
CA ASN A 111 -4.53 30.90 -6.88
C ASN A 111 -3.10 30.44 -7.19
N LEU A 112 -2.62 29.47 -6.42
CA LEU A 112 -1.27 28.92 -6.54
C LEU A 112 -1.08 27.97 -7.75
N ALA A 113 -2.14 27.70 -8.52
CA ALA A 113 -2.04 27.07 -9.84
C ALA A 113 -1.76 28.09 -10.98
N SER A 114 -1.81 29.40 -10.68
CA SER A 114 -1.43 30.50 -11.60
C SER A 114 -1.10 31.74 -10.74
N PRO A 115 0.01 31.69 -9.96
CA PRO A 115 0.40 32.71 -9.00
C PRO A 115 0.81 34.01 -9.68
N LYS A 116 0.67 35.13 -8.96
CA LYS A 116 1.07 36.46 -9.45
C LYS A 116 1.19 37.44 -8.29
N ILE A 117 2.09 38.41 -8.39
CA ILE A 117 2.16 39.48 -7.39
C ILE A 117 0.89 40.35 -7.46
N THR A 118 0.15 40.47 -6.35
CA THR A 118 -1.15 41.15 -6.27
C THR A 118 -1.14 42.51 -5.57
N GLY A 119 -0.03 42.89 -4.94
CA GLY A 119 0.14 44.18 -4.27
C GLY A 119 1.60 44.49 -3.96
N SER A 120 1.87 45.72 -3.52
CA SER A 120 3.22 46.14 -3.10
C SER A 120 3.70 45.32 -1.90
N PRO A 121 4.99 44.95 -1.85
CA PRO A 121 5.53 44.14 -0.76
C PRO A 121 5.60 44.92 0.55
N ILE A 122 5.49 44.21 1.68
CA ILE A 122 5.76 44.79 3.00
C ILE A 122 7.27 44.77 3.22
N ILE A 123 7.88 45.93 3.44
CA ILE A 123 9.30 46.05 3.81
C ILE A 123 9.44 45.79 5.31
N LEU A 124 10.22 44.78 5.68
CA LEU A 124 10.51 44.44 7.07
C LEU A 124 11.50 45.44 7.67
N LYS A 125 11.23 45.89 8.90
CA LYS A 125 11.97 46.95 9.60
C LYS A 125 12.16 46.60 11.07
N GLN A 126 13.29 47.05 11.60
CA GLN A 126 13.60 47.08 13.02
C GLN A 126 12.60 47.97 13.78
N THR A 127 12.60 47.85 15.11
CA THR A 127 11.74 48.63 16.01
C THR A 127 11.91 50.16 15.90
N ASP A 128 13.04 50.65 15.38
CA ASP A 128 13.31 52.07 15.12
C ASP A 128 12.81 52.55 13.73
N GLY A 129 12.31 51.64 12.89
CA GLY A 129 11.86 51.87 11.52
C GLY A 129 12.94 51.69 10.45
N THR A 130 14.18 51.36 10.81
CA THR A 130 15.27 51.04 9.87
C THR A 130 14.98 49.72 9.16
N PRO A 131 15.01 49.65 7.81
CA PRO A 131 14.77 48.39 7.10
C PRO A 131 15.80 47.30 7.43
N TYR A 132 15.35 46.05 7.43
CA TYR A 132 16.21 44.87 7.43
C TYR A 132 16.73 44.57 6.00
N ASP A 133 17.86 43.88 5.92
CA ASP A 133 18.41 43.28 4.69
C ASP A 133 19.15 41.96 5.03
N GLY A 134 19.61 41.23 4.02
CA GLY A 134 20.33 39.95 4.19
C GLY A 134 21.67 40.03 4.95
N THR A 135 22.08 41.21 5.44
CA THR A 135 23.22 41.31 6.38
C THR A 135 22.80 41.20 7.85
N ASN A 136 21.49 41.19 8.13
CA ASN A 136 20.91 41.19 9.48
C ASN A 136 19.50 40.56 9.57
N SER A 137 19.08 39.82 8.54
CA SER A 137 17.76 39.22 8.40
C SER A 137 17.74 38.21 7.24
N ASP A 138 17.66 36.94 7.59
CA ASP A 138 17.88 35.76 6.75
C ASP A 138 16.58 34.95 6.75
N ASN A 139 15.57 35.44 6.02
CA ASN A 139 14.16 35.16 6.33
C ASN A 139 13.62 33.90 5.64
N GLU A 140 13.70 32.79 6.36
CA GLU A 140 13.12 31.51 5.97
C GLU A 140 11.59 31.50 6.17
N GLY A 141 11.09 30.73 7.13
CA GLY A 141 9.67 30.48 7.36
C GLY A 141 8.82 31.72 7.68
N LEU A 142 7.51 31.58 7.43
CA LEU A 142 6.50 32.61 7.63
C LEU A 142 5.19 32.01 8.14
N ALA A 143 4.62 32.62 9.19
CA ALA A 143 3.26 32.38 9.65
C ALA A 143 2.46 33.69 9.74
N VAL A 144 1.16 33.65 9.42
CA VAL A 144 0.25 34.80 9.60
C VAL A 144 -0.59 34.55 10.86
N LEU A 145 -0.43 35.42 11.86
CA LEU A 145 -1.05 35.28 13.17
C LEU A 145 -2.57 35.60 13.15
N PRO A 146 -3.34 35.23 14.19
CA PRO A 146 -4.78 35.41 14.20
C PRO A 146 -5.24 36.89 14.14
N ASP A 147 -4.40 37.83 14.54
CA ASP A 147 -4.61 39.29 14.42
C ASP A 147 -4.18 39.86 13.05
N GLY A 148 -3.49 39.06 12.24
CA GLY A 148 -3.00 39.42 10.90
C GLY A 148 -1.55 39.91 10.86
N ASP A 149 -0.83 39.95 11.99
CA ASP A 149 0.61 40.20 12.01
C ASP A 149 1.39 39.02 11.42
N PHE A 150 2.64 39.28 11.00
CA PHE A 150 3.51 38.30 10.35
C PHE A 150 4.58 37.82 11.32
N MET A 151 4.66 36.52 11.56
CA MET A 151 5.75 35.88 12.30
C MET A 151 6.73 35.27 11.31
N VAL A 152 8.02 35.59 11.46
CA VAL A 152 9.09 35.20 10.52
C VAL A 152 10.27 34.63 11.31
N SER A 153 10.77 33.46 10.91
CA SER A 153 12.03 32.91 11.40
C SER A 153 13.22 33.54 10.67
N SER A 154 14.41 33.50 11.29
CA SER A 154 15.65 33.96 10.66
C SER A 154 16.82 33.05 11.01
N GLU A 155 17.69 32.76 10.04
CA GLU A 155 18.66 31.65 10.12
C GLU A 155 20.09 32.03 10.57
N THR A 156 20.78 32.97 9.91
CA THR A 156 22.15 33.36 10.30
C THR A 156 22.21 34.11 11.63
N GLU A 157 21.13 34.79 12.02
CA GLU A 157 20.93 35.27 13.39
C GLU A 157 19.64 34.67 14.01
N PRO A 158 19.74 33.46 14.62
CA PRO A 158 18.62 32.61 15.02
C PRO A 158 17.55 33.35 15.83
N SER A 159 16.41 33.62 15.21
CA SER A 159 15.36 34.43 15.81
C SER A 159 13.98 34.15 15.23
N ILE A 160 12.94 34.54 15.97
CA ILE A 160 11.54 34.46 15.53
C ILE A 160 10.89 35.80 15.83
N ARG A 161 10.64 36.61 14.80
CA ARG A 161 10.22 38.01 14.91
C ARG A 161 8.78 38.19 14.46
N ILE A 162 8.02 39.03 15.17
CA ILE A 162 6.65 39.40 14.82
C ILE A 162 6.64 40.83 14.28
N TYR A 163 6.11 41.01 13.08
CA TYR A 163 6.02 42.27 12.35
C TYR A 163 4.57 42.73 12.19
N GLY A 164 4.36 44.04 12.36
CA GLY A 164 3.10 44.68 12.03
C GLY A 164 2.79 44.69 10.53
N ARG A 165 1.53 44.99 10.18
CA ARG A 165 1.09 45.23 8.79
C ARG A 165 1.81 46.40 8.09
N ASP A 166 2.48 47.26 8.85
CA ASP A 166 3.36 48.35 8.38
C ASP A 166 4.83 47.90 8.18
N GLY A 167 5.13 46.64 8.48
CA GLY A 167 6.45 46.02 8.41
C GLY A 167 7.37 46.30 9.60
N VAL A 168 6.90 46.99 10.65
CA VAL A 168 7.73 47.29 11.83
C VAL A 168 7.70 46.11 12.80
N GLN A 169 8.88 45.66 13.26
CA GLN A 169 9.01 44.65 14.31
C GLN A 169 8.31 45.11 15.59
N LYS A 170 7.42 44.27 16.12
CA LYS A 170 6.67 44.47 17.37
C LYS A 170 7.24 43.67 18.54
N GLN A 171 7.69 42.46 18.25
CA GLN A 171 8.11 41.47 19.24
C GLN A 171 9.14 40.50 18.63
N GLU A 172 9.90 39.84 19.51
CA GLU A 172 10.74 38.69 19.20
C GLU A 172 10.42 37.59 20.22
N LEU A 173 10.35 36.33 19.80
CA LEU A 173 10.12 35.21 20.72
C LEU A 173 11.46 34.77 21.33
N ALA A 174 11.40 34.26 22.57
CA ALA A 174 12.57 33.70 23.22
C ALA A 174 13.01 32.41 22.51
N VAL A 175 14.20 32.43 21.92
CA VAL A 175 14.93 31.26 21.41
C VAL A 175 15.95 30.83 22.48
N PRO A 176 16.12 29.52 22.79
CA PRO A 176 17.10 29.08 23.78
C PRO A 176 18.54 29.29 23.27
N ALA A 177 19.46 29.77 24.12
CA ALA A 177 20.83 30.10 23.72
C ALA A 177 21.66 28.94 23.12
N SER A 178 21.25 27.68 23.31
CA SER A 178 21.87 26.54 22.59
C SER A 178 21.62 26.58 21.08
N PHE A 179 20.59 27.29 20.63
CA PHE A 179 20.25 27.49 19.22
C PHE A 179 20.99 28.70 18.61
N ASP A 180 21.73 29.48 19.40
CA ASP A 180 22.64 30.51 18.87
C ASP A 180 23.73 29.84 18.01
N VAL A 181 24.19 30.54 16.97
CA VAL A 181 25.29 30.07 16.11
C VAL A 181 26.58 29.95 16.92
N ALA A 182 27.37 28.91 16.67
CA ALA A 182 28.65 28.68 17.33
C ALA A 182 29.64 29.84 17.05
N PRO A 183 30.45 30.29 18.05
CA PRO A 183 30.66 29.68 19.36
C PRO A 183 29.74 30.15 20.49
N GLN A 184 28.70 30.95 20.22
CA GLN A 184 27.78 31.46 21.24
C GLN A 184 26.82 30.37 21.74
N GLY A 185 26.30 29.57 20.80
CA GLY A 185 25.53 28.36 21.07
C GLY A 185 26.10 27.14 20.33
N GLU A 186 25.22 26.22 19.97
CA GLU A 186 25.57 24.91 19.38
C GLU A 186 25.15 24.77 17.92
N ALA A 187 24.41 25.73 17.37
CA ALA A 187 23.92 25.71 15.99
C ALA A 187 25.03 26.03 14.98
N THR A 188 24.84 25.60 13.73
CA THR A 188 25.73 25.93 12.62
C THR A 188 25.15 27.09 11.83
N SER A 189 25.96 28.08 11.47
CA SER A 189 25.52 29.17 10.59
C SER A 189 24.97 28.61 9.29
N ASN A 190 23.82 29.11 8.86
CA ASN A 190 23.11 28.64 7.67
C ASN A 190 22.73 27.13 7.75
N LEU A 191 22.32 26.66 8.95
CA LEU A 191 21.60 25.40 9.20
C LEU A 191 20.73 25.53 10.50
N THR A 192 19.97 26.62 10.68
CA THR A 192 19.23 26.97 11.92
C THR A 192 17.69 26.99 11.78
N LEU A 193 16.98 28.03 12.22
CA LEU A 193 15.51 28.11 12.26
C LEU A 193 14.96 28.39 10.86
N GLU A 194 14.51 27.34 10.18
CA GLU A 194 13.99 27.40 8.82
C GLU A 194 12.47 27.58 8.84
N GLY A 195 11.69 26.51 8.78
CA GLY A 195 10.22 26.58 8.80
C GLY A 195 9.62 27.13 10.11
N VAL A 196 8.53 27.89 10.00
CA VAL A 196 7.64 28.25 11.12
C VAL A 196 6.18 28.21 10.71
N SER A 197 5.36 27.56 11.52
CA SER A 197 3.93 27.37 11.27
C SER A 197 3.07 27.72 12.46
N ILE A 198 1.80 28.07 12.21
CA ILE A 198 0.76 28.26 13.23
C ILE A 198 -0.38 27.28 12.99
N SER A 199 -0.91 26.68 14.06
CA SER A 199 -1.99 25.71 13.96
C SER A 199 -3.29 26.36 13.48
N PRO A 200 -4.21 25.59 12.85
CA PRO A 200 -5.52 26.10 12.45
C PRO A 200 -6.39 26.64 13.61
N ALA A 201 -6.07 26.25 14.86
CA ALA A 201 -6.71 26.81 16.05
C ALA A 201 -6.17 28.22 16.42
N GLY A 202 -4.98 28.57 15.94
CA GLY A 202 -4.34 29.87 16.16
C GLY A 202 -3.62 30.02 17.50
N HIS A 203 -3.43 28.93 18.24
CA HIS A 203 -2.91 28.92 19.62
C HIS A 203 -1.58 28.18 19.81
N GLU A 204 -1.12 27.48 18.77
CA GLU A 204 0.17 26.79 18.77
C GLU A 204 1.01 27.21 17.56
N VAL A 205 2.27 27.54 17.81
CA VAL A 205 3.29 27.83 16.81
C VAL A 205 4.40 26.81 16.93
N VAL A 206 4.90 26.32 15.82
CA VAL A 206 6.04 25.39 15.77
C VAL A 206 7.07 25.95 14.81
N ALA A 207 8.29 26.18 15.31
CA ALA A 207 9.46 26.49 14.51
C ALA A 207 10.39 25.28 14.44
N SER A 208 10.96 25.00 13.27
CA SER A 208 11.79 23.82 13.00
C SER A 208 13.21 24.17 12.61
N MET A 209 14.19 23.39 13.10
CA MET A 209 15.58 23.51 12.68
C MET A 209 15.87 22.78 11.35
N GLU A 210 16.60 23.40 10.44
CA GLU A 210 17.14 22.75 9.23
C GLU A 210 18.29 21.81 9.59
N GLY A 211 19.17 22.21 10.53
CA GLY A 211 20.32 21.46 11.02
C GLY A 211 20.15 20.83 12.41
N SER A 212 21.16 20.05 12.83
CA SER A 212 21.27 19.62 14.23
C SER A 212 21.86 20.72 15.12
N LEU A 213 21.75 20.58 16.44
CA LEU A 213 22.70 21.22 17.35
C LEU A 213 23.94 20.32 17.47
N SER A 214 25.11 20.91 17.70
CA SER A 214 26.35 20.14 17.82
C SER A 214 26.40 19.22 19.05
N GLY A 215 25.61 19.48 20.09
CA GLY A 215 25.37 18.54 21.19
C GLY A 215 24.56 17.30 20.80
N ASP A 216 23.69 17.39 19.79
CA ASP A 216 22.84 16.28 19.32
C ASP A 216 23.52 15.33 18.34
N GLY A 217 24.73 15.64 17.89
CA GLY A 217 25.50 14.82 16.98
C GLY A 217 26.37 15.62 16.01
N ALA A 218 27.14 14.91 15.19
CA ALA A 218 28.00 15.54 14.19
C ALA A 218 27.16 16.19 13.07
N GLN A 219 27.48 17.45 12.76
CA GLN A 219 26.82 18.21 11.70
C GLN A 219 27.01 17.56 10.33
N GLY A 220 25.97 17.62 9.49
CA GLY A 220 25.94 17.04 8.15
C GLY A 220 25.88 15.50 8.09
N THR A 221 25.96 14.79 9.22
CA THR A 221 25.72 13.33 9.31
C THR A 221 24.60 12.95 10.28
N SER A 222 24.27 13.83 11.24
CA SER A 222 23.13 13.63 12.13
C SER A 222 21.79 13.88 11.42
N LEU A 223 20.87 12.93 11.59
CA LEU A 223 19.48 13.01 11.10
C LEU A 223 18.53 13.62 12.14
N ILE A 224 19.05 14.21 13.21
CA ILE A 224 18.24 14.67 14.36
C ILE A 224 17.98 16.17 14.29
N ARG A 225 16.73 16.58 14.44
CA ARG A 225 16.30 17.98 14.45
C ARG A 225 15.48 18.27 15.71
N ARG A 226 15.41 19.54 16.09
CA ARG A 226 14.57 20.03 17.18
C ARG A 226 13.48 20.94 16.63
N PHE A 227 12.28 20.80 17.17
CA PHE A 227 11.20 21.77 17.02
C PHE A 227 11.07 22.59 18.30
N LEU A 228 10.82 23.89 18.18
CA LEU A 228 10.45 24.80 19.25
C LEU A 228 8.93 25.00 19.22
N VAL A 229 8.22 24.55 20.27
CA VAL A 229 6.76 24.64 20.34
C VAL A 229 6.36 25.80 21.26
N TYR A 230 5.67 26.79 20.70
CA TYR A 230 5.18 27.97 21.41
C TYR A 230 3.65 27.93 21.52
N ARG A 231 3.10 28.34 22.66
CA ARG A 231 1.65 28.54 22.82
C ARG A 231 1.34 29.87 23.50
N ASP A 232 0.18 30.46 23.19
CA ASP A 232 -0.30 31.72 23.80
C ASP A 232 -1.45 31.54 24.80
N ASP A 233 -1.98 30.31 24.94
CA ASP A 233 -3.08 29.95 25.86
C ASP A 233 -2.61 29.44 27.23
N VAL A 234 -1.30 29.17 27.38
CA VAL A 234 -0.66 28.71 28.64
C VAL A 234 -0.40 29.83 29.66
N THR A 235 -0.51 31.09 29.24
CA THR A 235 -0.44 32.29 30.11
C THR A 235 -1.54 33.25 29.67
N GLY A 236 -2.36 33.76 30.61
CA GLY A 236 -3.73 34.23 30.35
C GLY A 236 -3.97 35.49 29.52
N ALA A 237 -3.29 35.68 28.38
CA ALA A 237 -3.64 36.64 27.33
C ALA A 237 -3.14 36.17 25.97
N ALA A 238 -4.03 36.10 24.97
CA ALA A 238 -3.68 35.74 23.61
C ALA A 238 -2.62 36.69 23.01
N GLY A 239 -1.76 36.16 22.13
CA GLY A 239 -0.57 36.83 21.60
C GLY A 239 0.64 36.85 22.55
N GLN A 240 0.52 36.37 23.79
CA GLN A 240 1.67 36.19 24.71
C GLN A 240 2.32 34.82 24.51
N TRP A 241 2.94 34.63 23.35
CA TRP A 241 3.63 33.40 22.96
C TRP A 241 4.74 33.00 23.94
N LYS A 242 4.65 31.78 24.47
CA LYS A 242 5.63 31.19 25.38
C LYS A 242 6.11 29.85 24.84
N LEU A 243 7.43 29.63 24.83
CA LEU A 243 8.02 28.32 24.57
C LEU A 243 7.55 27.32 25.64
N THR A 244 6.85 26.26 25.22
CA THR A 244 6.26 25.26 26.11
C THR A 244 7.11 23.99 26.19
N LYS A 245 7.71 23.56 25.07
CA LYS A 245 8.59 22.39 24.98
C LYS A 245 9.49 22.44 23.74
N GLN A 246 10.51 21.60 23.74
CA GLN A 246 11.23 21.20 22.54
C GLN A 246 10.83 19.78 22.16
N VAL A 247 10.73 19.48 20.88
CA VAL A 247 10.39 18.14 20.38
C VAL A 247 11.51 17.62 19.49
N ALA A 248 11.95 16.37 19.71
CA ALA A 248 12.93 15.71 18.85
C ALA A 248 12.23 15.13 17.61
N PHE A 249 12.79 15.40 16.43
CA PHE A 249 12.36 14.85 15.16
C PHE A 249 13.55 14.19 14.46
N LYS A 250 13.28 13.14 13.68
CA LYS A 250 14.28 12.48 12.85
C LYS A 250 13.95 12.67 11.38
N VAL A 251 14.82 13.34 10.62
CA VAL A 251 14.69 13.45 9.16
C VAL A 251 14.88 12.09 8.50
N SER A 252 14.28 11.92 7.32
CA SER A 252 14.42 10.71 6.49
C SER A 252 15.87 10.54 6.03
N ASP A 253 16.40 9.32 5.97
CA ASP A 253 17.81 9.04 5.59
C ASP A 253 18.23 9.62 4.21
N GLY A 254 17.28 9.87 3.31
CA GLY A 254 17.50 10.51 2.00
C GLY A 254 17.45 12.05 2.00
N ALA A 255 17.02 12.65 3.11
CA ALA A 255 17.02 14.10 3.31
C ALA A 255 18.12 14.52 4.30
N LYS A 256 18.58 15.77 4.18
CA LYS A 256 19.66 16.33 5.02
C LYS A 256 19.22 17.56 5.81
N GLY A 257 18.09 18.15 5.48
CA GLY A 257 17.51 19.30 6.17
C GLY A 257 15.98 19.26 6.21
N ILE A 258 15.40 20.11 7.05
CA ILE A 258 13.97 20.46 7.02
C ILE A 258 13.88 21.85 6.41
N SER A 259 13.09 22.01 5.35
CA SER A 259 12.92 23.30 4.72
C SER A 259 11.59 23.99 5.00
N ASP A 260 10.55 23.28 5.41
CA ASP A 260 9.40 23.95 6.03
C ASP A 260 8.52 23.00 6.85
N ILE A 261 7.59 23.58 7.61
CA ILE A 261 6.58 22.87 8.38
C ILE A 261 5.19 23.52 8.20
N ALA A 262 4.14 22.70 8.05
CA ALA A 262 2.76 23.16 7.97
C ALA A 262 1.86 22.37 8.92
N LEU A 263 1.28 23.03 9.93
CA LEU A 263 0.41 22.39 10.91
C LEU A 263 -0.96 22.04 10.32
N LEU A 264 -1.31 20.75 10.35
CA LEU A 264 -2.64 20.22 10.04
C LEU A 264 -3.59 20.37 11.24
N SER A 265 -3.04 20.34 12.46
CA SER A 265 -3.72 20.54 13.74
C SER A 265 -2.69 20.85 14.84
N ASP A 266 -3.14 21.10 16.07
CA ASP A 266 -2.26 21.14 17.28
C ASP A 266 -1.55 19.78 17.57
N ASP A 267 -1.89 18.69 16.86
CA ASP A 267 -1.32 17.36 17.10
C ASP A 267 -0.65 16.74 15.87
N SER A 268 -0.67 17.42 14.71
CA SER A 268 -0.09 16.89 13.48
C SER A 268 0.38 17.97 12.52
N ALA A 269 1.46 17.67 11.80
CA ALA A 269 2.09 18.57 10.83
C ALA A 269 2.52 17.82 9.56
N LEU A 270 2.65 18.55 8.46
CA LEU A 270 3.47 18.16 7.32
C LEU A 270 4.85 18.79 7.46
N VAL A 271 5.91 18.04 7.17
CA VAL A 271 7.30 18.49 7.24
C VAL A 271 7.94 18.29 5.87
N LEU A 272 8.30 19.40 5.23
CA LEU A 272 9.05 19.44 3.98
C LEU A 272 10.53 19.27 4.31
N GLN A 273 11.17 18.27 3.72
CA GLN A 273 12.58 17.95 3.92
C GLN A 273 13.31 18.00 2.58
N ARG A 274 14.55 18.47 2.61
CA ARG A 274 15.37 18.73 1.43
C ARG A 274 16.73 18.07 1.55
N SER A 275 17.33 17.72 0.41
CA SER A 275 18.78 17.63 0.30
C SER A 275 19.24 17.96 -1.12
N TYR A 276 20.50 18.35 -1.27
CA TYR A 276 21.12 18.61 -2.56
C TYR A 276 22.37 17.73 -2.76
N ASP A 277 22.55 17.23 -3.99
CA ASP A 277 23.82 16.69 -4.50
C ASP A 277 24.11 17.23 -5.91
N SER A 278 25.36 17.68 -6.11
CA SER A 278 25.86 18.25 -7.36
C SER A 278 25.70 17.40 -8.65
N LYS A 279 25.33 16.12 -8.55
CA LYS A 279 25.18 15.19 -9.67
C LYS A 279 23.74 14.73 -9.88
N THR A 280 22.87 14.84 -8.88
CA THR A 280 21.46 14.38 -8.94
C THR A 280 20.45 15.50 -8.73
N GLY A 281 20.88 16.66 -8.22
CA GLY A 281 20.01 17.80 -7.93
C GLY A 281 19.42 17.74 -6.54
N ASN A 282 18.19 18.25 -6.41
CA ASN A 282 17.43 18.26 -5.17
C ASN A 282 16.62 16.96 -5.01
N ASP A 283 16.74 16.34 -3.84
CA ASP A 283 15.80 15.33 -3.34
C ASP A 283 14.84 16.03 -2.35
N ILE A 284 13.53 15.84 -2.54
CA ILE A 284 12.48 16.56 -1.79
C ILE A 284 11.52 15.55 -1.18
N ILE A 285 11.49 15.48 0.15
CA ILE A 285 10.73 14.47 0.89
C ILE A 285 9.66 15.16 1.73
N LEU A 286 8.41 14.67 1.63
CA LEU A 286 7.32 15.12 2.49
C LEU A 286 6.99 14.03 3.51
N SER A 287 6.99 14.38 4.79
CA SER A 287 6.56 13.50 5.89
C SER A 287 5.39 14.10 6.64
N LYS A 288 4.57 13.26 7.27
CA LYS A 288 3.59 13.66 8.28
C LYS A 288 4.16 13.37 9.67
N VAL A 289 4.08 14.34 10.56
CA VAL A 289 4.27 14.19 12.01
C VAL A 289 2.90 14.05 12.67
N SER A 290 2.77 13.12 13.62
CA SER A 290 1.55 12.84 14.38
C SER A 290 1.86 12.72 15.88
N ALA A 291 0.85 12.90 16.74
CA ALA A 291 0.99 12.92 18.20
C ALA A 291 1.88 14.06 18.74
N LEU A 292 1.90 15.21 18.05
CA LEU A 292 2.76 16.36 18.39
C LEU A 292 2.42 16.97 19.76
N THR A 293 1.13 17.02 20.15
CA THR A 293 0.71 17.52 21.48
C THR A 293 1.30 16.64 22.58
N THR A 294 1.27 15.31 22.41
CA THR A 294 1.76 14.33 23.41
C THR A 294 3.25 14.00 23.29
N ALA A 295 3.93 14.45 22.23
CA ALA A 295 5.36 14.24 22.02
C ALA A 295 6.20 14.68 23.25
N PRO A 296 7.20 13.88 23.68
CA PRO A 296 8.04 14.19 24.83
C PRO A 296 8.75 15.55 24.72
N ASP A 297 8.90 16.22 25.87
CA ASP A 297 9.68 17.46 25.96
C ASP A 297 11.18 17.14 26.14
N VAL A 298 11.96 17.40 25.09
CA VAL A 298 13.41 17.17 25.08
C VAL A 298 14.23 18.41 25.45
N SER A 299 13.60 19.46 26.00
CA SER A 299 14.28 20.73 26.37
C SER A 299 15.48 20.54 27.30
N ASN A 300 15.49 19.48 28.10
CA ASN A 300 16.56 19.18 29.06
C ASN A 300 17.48 18.02 28.61
N VAL A 301 17.29 17.47 27.41
CA VAL A 301 18.16 16.42 26.85
C VAL A 301 19.33 17.08 26.15
N ALA A 302 20.55 16.86 26.63
CA ALA A 302 21.75 17.53 26.13
C ALA A 302 22.34 16.90 24.84
N ASN A 303 22.04 15.62 24.58
CA ASN A 303 22.49 14.91 23.38
C ASN A 303 21.40 13.94 22.92
N LEU A 304 20.70 14.27 21.83
CA LEU A 304 19.67 13.40 21.27
C LEU A 304 20.20 12.18 20.50
N SER A 305 21.49 12.11 20.12
CA SER A 305 22.04 10.90 19.45
C SER A 305 22.11 9.67 20.35
N GLU A 306 22.05 9.86 21.67
CA GLU A 306 21.97 8.80 22.69
C GLU A 306 20.54 8.60 23.24
N ALA A 307 19.57 9.42 22.81
CA ALA A 307 18.19 9.34 23.29
C ALA A 307 17.47 8.10 22.74
N PRO A 308 16.61 7.44 23.52
CA PRO A 308 15.81 6.32 23.04
C PRO A 308 14.79 6.78 21.97
N ALA A 309 14.43 5.89 21.06
CA ALA A 309 13.45 6.17 20.01
C ALA A 309 12.07 6.63 20.53
N SER A 310 11.75 6.39 21.81
CA SER A 310 10.54 6.89 22.48
C SER A 310 10.50 8.41 22.65
N ASP A 311 11.66 9.08 22.61
CA ASP A 311 11.78 10.52 22.88
C ASP A 311 11.58 11.37 21.61
N PHE A 312 11.50 10.71 20.45
CA PHE A 312 11.25 11.31 19.15
C PHE A 312 9.75 11.29 18.83
N VAL A 313 9.26 12.35 18.19
CA VAL A 313 7.87 12.39 17.71
C VAL A 313 7.64 11.39 16.57
N SER A 314 6.45 10.80 16.52
CA SER A 314 6.08 9.87 15.46
C SER A 314 6.02 10.60 14.12
N ALA A 315 6.69 10.04 13.11
CA ALA A 315 6.74 10.58 11.76
C ALA A 315 6.64 9.47 10.71
N THR A 316 5.82 9.71 9.68
CA THR A 316 5.66 8.82 8.52
C THR A 316 6.04 9.56 7.26
N THR A 317 6.99 9.04 6.49
CA THR A 317 7.35 9.59 5.19
C THR A 317 6.25 9.28 4.17
N LEU A 318 5.62 10.33 3.64
CA LEU A 318 4.51 10.22 2.69
C LEU A 318 5.03 10.00 1.26
N GLY A 319 6.19 10.57 0.92
CA GLY A 319 6.87 10.29 -0.35
C GLY A 319 8.07 11.20 -0.63
N ASP A 320 8.95 10.71 -1.50
CA ASP A 320 10.01 11.48 -2.15
C ASP A 320 9.49 11.94 -3.53
N LEU A 321 9.42 13.25 -3.73
CA LEU A 321 8.84 13.91 -4.90
C LEU A 321 9.72 13.81 -6.15
N VAL A 322 10.98 13.39 -6.04
CA VAL A 322 11.79 13.02 -7.21
C VAL A 322 11.13 11.89 -8.02
N ASN A 323 10.29 11.06 -7.38
CA ASN A 323 9.60 9.95 -8.03
C ASN A 323 8.26 10.35 -8.68
N CYS A 324 7.86 11.63 -8.61
CA CYS A 324 6.69 12.15 -9.32
C CYS A 324 6.81 12.00 -10.85
N SER A 325 5.66 11.90 -11.54
CA SER A 325 5.56 12.18 -12.98
C SER A 325 6.15 13.57 -13.28
N THR A 326 7.00 13.71 -14.30
CA THR A 326 7.73 14.97 -14.54
C THR A 326 6.86 16.12 -15.08
N LEU A 327 5.60 15.83 -15.44
CA LEU A 327 4.65 16.76 -16.08
C LEU A 327 5.21 17.53 -17.31
N ASN A 328 6.29 17.02 -17.92
CA ASN A 328 7.09 17.72 -18.94
C ASN A 328 7.65 19.09 -18.48
N ALA A 329 7.95 19.24 -17.21
CA ALA A 329 8.56 20.45 -16.67
C ALA A 329 9.88 20.80 -17.38
N PRO A 330 10.13 22.10 -17.67
CA PRO A 330 11.39 22.54 -18.25
C PRO A 330 12.52 22.40 -17.21
N LEU A 331 13.70 22.01 -17.70
CA LEU A 331 14.96 22.05 -16.95
C LEU A 331 15.83 23.18 -17.52
N LYS A 332 16.38 24.05 -16.67
CA LYS A 332 17.18 25.19 -17.15
C LYS A 332 18.55 24.75 -17.66
N SER A 333 19.13 25.54 -18.57
CA SER A 333 20.41 25.21 -19.19
C SER A 333 21.56 25.26 -18.19
N GLY A 334 22.11 24.10 -17.83
CA GLY A 334 23.18 23.96 -16.84
C GLY A 334 22.69 23.51 -15.46
N GLU A 335 21.38 23.39 -15.29
CA GLU A 335 20.77 22.79 -14.11
C GLU A 335 20.94 21.27 -14.10
N VAL A 336 21.04 20.67 -12.91
CA VAL A 336 21.11 19.23 -12.71
C VAL A 336 19.97 18.84 -11.78
N GLN A 337 18.96 18.16 -12.32
CA GLN A 337 17.88 17.53 -11.54
C GLN A 337 17.60 16.13 -12.09
N LYS A 338 17.45 15.14 -11.20
CA LYS A 338 16.98 13.78 -11.56
C LYS A 338 15.53 13.81 -12.09
N ASN A 339 14.72 14.74 -11.59
CA ASN A 339 13.36 15.02 -12.05
C ASN A 339 13.21 16.53 -12.31
N PRO A 340 12.89 16.99 -13.55
CA PRO A 340 12.77 18.41 -13.88
C PRO A 340 11.71 19.21 -13.11
N LEU A 341 10.85 18.57 -12.31
CA LEU A 341 9.98 19.27 -11.36
C LEU A 341 10.70 19.76 -10.11
N MET A 342 11.82 19.15 -9.75
CA MET A 342 12.54 19.47 -8.53
C MET A 342 13.27 20.80 -8.66
N ASP A 343 13.23 21.58 -7.60
CA ASP A 343 13.98 22.82 -7.42
C ASP A 343 14.18 23.01 -5.91
N ASN A 344 14.71 24.15 -5.48
CA ASN A 344 14.99 24.47 -4.08
C ASN A 344 13.68 24.82 -3.33
N TYR A 345 12.81 23.83 -3.10
CA TYR A 345 11.54 24.06 -2.40
C TYR A 345 11.76 24.33 -0.91
N GLU A 346 11.39 25.54 -0.49
CA GLU A 346 11.59 26.05 0.87
C GLU A 346 10.30 26.58 1.51
N GLY A 347 9.24 26.88 0.75
CA GLY A 347 7.93 27.19 1.36
C GLY A 347 6.88 26.08 1.17
N LEU A 348 6.06 25.84 2.20
CA LEU A 348 5.00 24.83 2.27
C LEU A 348 3.69 25.43 2.82
N ALA A 349 2.62 25.41 2.02
CA ALA A 349 1.27 25.77 2.50
C ALA A 349 0.25 24.64 2.32
N ILE A 350 -0.53 24.37 3.37
CA ILE A 350 -1.79 23.64 3.24
C ILE A 350 -2.84 24.62 2.69
N THR A 351 -3.23 24.44 1.43
CA THR A 351 -4.16 25.36 0.75
C THR A 351 -5.62 25.02 0.97
N LYS A 352 -5.90 23.76 1.28
CA LYS A 352 -7.23 23.25 1.63
C LYS A 352 -7.08 21.92 2.36
N GLN A 353 -7.92 21.66 3.35
CA GLN A 353 -8.06 20.34 3.95
C GLN A 353 -9.51 19.86 3.84
N THR A 354 -9.73 18.57 3.62
CA THR A 354 -11.06 17.95 3.52
C THR A 354 -10.98 16.52 4.03
N GLY A 355 -11.31 16.34 5.31
CA GLY A 355 -11.02 15.08 6.02
C GLY A 355 -9.52 14.81 6.02
N ASN A 356 -9.15 13.60 5.60
CA ASN A 356 -7.76 13.16 5.53
C ASN A 356 -7.01 13.62 4.26
N ILE A 357 -7.63 14.38 3.35
CA ILE A 357 -6.94 14.91 2.17
C ILE A 357 -6.58 16.38 2.38
N ALA A 358 -5.29 16.72 2.29
CA ALA A 358 -4.78 18.07 2.24
C ALA A 358 -4.33 18.41 0.81
N SER A 359 -4.89 19.45 0.20
CA SER A 359 -4.27 20.10 -0.95
C SER A 359 -3.12 20.98 -0.44
N VAL A 360 -1.95 20.81 -1.02
CA VAL A 360 -0.70 21.40 -0.57
C VAL A 360 -0.02 22.11 -1.73
N SER A 361 0.60 23.26 -1.47
CA SER A 361 1.44 23.95 -2.43
C SER A 361 2.83 24.15 -1.84
N LEU A 362 3.85 23.80 -2.63
CA LEU A 362 5.25 24.13 -2.36
C LEU A 362 5.65 25.33 -3.22
N ILE A 363 6.54 26.18 -2.73
CA ILE A 363 7.20 27.23 -3.51
C ILE A 363 8.71 27.07 -3.43
N SER A 364 9.39 27.24 -4.56
CA SER A 364 10.85 27.20 -4.61
C SER A 364 11.46 28.59 -4.56
N ASP A 365 12.48 28.70 -3.73
CA ASP A 365 13.51 29.68 -3.92
C ASP A 365 14.32 29.32 -5.20
N ASN A 366 14.85 30.35 -5.86
CA ASN A 366 15.76 30.21 -6.98
C ASN A 366 17.17 30.76 -6.70
N ASN A 367 17.52 31.18 -5.49
CA ASN A 367 18.79 31.81 -5.10
C ASN A 367 19.15 33.02 -6.00
N PHE A 368 18.17 33.62 -6.69
CA PHE A 368 18.36 34.54 -7.83
C PHE A 368 19.29 34.02 -8.94
N ASN A 369 19.49 32.70 -9.01
CA ASN A 369 20.36 32.00 -9.93
C ASN A 369 19.65 31.74 -11.27
N ALA A 370 20.31 32.05 -12.38
CA ALA A 370 19.78 31.84 -13.73
C ALA A 370 19.57 30.35 -14.10
N THR A 371 20.09 29.41 -13.30
CA THR A 371 19.87 27.95 -13.49
C THR A 371 18.77 27.36 -12.60
N GLN A 372 18.16 28.12 -11.69
CA GLN A 372 17.05 27.67 -10.83
C GLN A 372 15.77 28.43 -11.18
N THR A 373 14.61 27.91 -10.80
CA THR A 373 13.28 28.38 -11.22
C THR A 373 12.44 28.79 -10.01
N THR A 374 11.79 29.95 -10.06
CA THR A 374 10.75 30.27 -9.05
C THR A 374 9.45 29.57 -9.45
N ARG A 375 9.24 28.38 -8.88
CA ARG A 375 8.15 27.45 -9.21
C ARG A 375 7.21 27.28 -8.03
N VAL A 376 5.93 27.09 -8.33
CA VAL A 376 4.94 26.58 -7.39
C VAL A 376 4.49 25.19 -7.80
N LEU A 377 4.64 24.20 -6.91
CA LEU A 377 4.23 22.80 -7.12
C LEU A 377 3.00 22.49 -6.27
N ASN A 378 1.92 22.03 -6.90
CA ASN A 378 0.64 21.78 -6.24
C ASN A 378 0.39 20.27 -6.14
N LEU A 379 0.04 19.80 -4.94
CA LEU A 379 -0.11 18.40 -4.55
C LEU A 379 -1.49 18.15 -3.92
N ASN A 380 -1.96 16.92 -3.96
CA ASN A 380 -2.97 16.39 -3.04
C ASN A 380 -2.31 15.30 -2.19
N VAL A 381 -2.38 15.46 -0.89
CA VAL A 381 -1.69 14.63 0.10
C VAL A 381 -2.74 13.92 0.95
N ASP A 382 -2.71 12.59 0.96
CA ASP A 382 -3.45 11.76 1.90
C ASP A 382 -2.69 11.71 3.23
N THR A 383 -3.22 12.47 4.19
CA THR A 383 -2.73 12.61 5.56
C THR A 383 -3.43 11.66 6.53
N ALA A 384 -4.10 10.60 6.06
CA ALA A 384 -4.64 9.57 6.94
C ALA A 384 -3.52 8.93 7.77
N ASP A 385 -3.67 8.89 9.10
CA ASP A 385 -2.89 7.99 9.97
C ASP A 385 -3.40 6.56 9.74
N TYR A 386 -3.03 5.97 8.61
CA TYR A 386 -3.50 4.63 8.28
C TYR A 386 -2.69 3.55 9.00
N GLU A 387 -2.89 3.49 10.31
CA GLU A 387 -2.39 2.42 11.15
C GLU A 387 -3.02 1.06 10.77
N SER A 388 -2.33 -0.01 11.16
CA SER A 388 -2.98 -1.30 11.35
C SER A 388 -4.14 -1.11 12.34
N ASP A 389 -5.36 -1.51 11.96
CA ASP A 389 -6.53 -1.44 12.85
C ASP A 389 -6.17 -2.12 14.18
N THR A 390 -6.41 -1.39 15.27
CA THR A 390 -6.05 -1.86 16.62
C THR A 390 -6.90 -3.05 17.07
N ASN A 391 -7.99 -3.37 16.37
CA ASN A 391 -8.86 -4.52 16.59
C ASN A 391 -8.36 -5.80 15.89
N GLN A 392 -7.07 -6.12 16.02
CA GLN A 392 -6.53 -7.39 15.52
C GLN A 392 -7.20 -8.60 16.22
N PRO A 393 -7.39 -9.74 15.50
CA PRO A 393 -8.01 -10.93 16.08
C PRO A 393 -7.15 -11.57 17.18
N ASP A 394 -7.80 -12.07 18.24
CA ASP A 394 -7.15 -12.82 19.32
C ASP A 394 -6.76 -14.25 18.87
N LEU A 395 -5.54 -14.35 18.31
CA LEU A 395 -4.96 -15.61 17.87
C LEU A 395 -4.74 -16.59 19.03
N LEU A 396 -4.47 -16.13 20.25
CA LEU A 396 -4.23 -17.02 21.41
C LEU A 396 -5.50 -17.78 21.79
N SER A 397 -6.64 -17.09 21.85
CA SER A 397 -7.94 -17.72 22.11
C SER A 397 -8.29 -18.71 21.00
N MET A 398 -8.18 -18.30 19.73
CA MET A 398 -8.50 -19.13 18.57
C MET A 398 -7.66 -20.41 18.46
N LEU A 399 -6.38 -20.34 18.85
CA LEU A 399 -5.45 -21.47 18.77
C LEU A 399 -5.34 -22.27 20.09
N SER A 400 -6.05 -21.85 21.15
CA SER A 400 -5.93 -22.41 22.50
C SER A 400 -6.10 -23.93 22.58
N GLY A 401 -6.89 -24.51 21.67
CA GLY A 401 -7.10 -25.95 21.51
C GLY A 401 -5.82 -26.77 21.35
N PHE A 402 -4.72 -26.18 20.87
CA PHE A 402 -3.42 -26.86 20.79
C PHE A 402 -2.91 -27.34 22.16
N SER A 403 -3.31 -26.65 23.24
CA SER A 403 -3.01 -27.02 24.64
C SER A 403 -3.57 -28.38 25.06
N SER A 404 -4.53 -28.92 24.30
CA SER A 404 -5.08 -30.28 24.50
C SER A 404 -4.19 -31.39 23.93
N LEU A 405 -3.24 -31.03 23.05
CA LEU A 405 -2.32 -31.94 22.37
C LEU A 405 -0.93 -31.87 23.01
N TRP A 406 -0.44 -30.64 23.19
CA TRP A 406 0.85 -30.29 23.77
C TRP A 406 0.65 -29.12 24.73
N LYS A 407 1.15 -29.23 25.97
CA LYS A 407 1.08 -28.13 26.93
C LYS A 407 2.47 -27.77 27.43
N ALA A 408 2.93 -26.56 27.09
CA ALA A 408 4.11 -25.96 27.69
C ALA A 408 3.96 -25.84 29.22
N SER A 409 5.07 -25.97 29.95
CA SER A 409 5.10 -25.72 31.39
C SER A 409 4.93 -24.23 31.69
N GLU A 410 5.57 -23.39 30.88
CA GLU A 410 5.50 -21.93 30.91
C GLU A 410 5.77 -21.34 29.51
N PRO A 411 5.36 -20.09 29.24
CA PRO A 411 5.75 -19.38 28.02
C PRO A 411 7.27 -19.22 27.91
N PHE A 412 7.80 -19.25 26.69
CA PHE A 412 9.24 -19.14 26.47
C PHE A 412 9.81 -17.79 26.97
N ASN A 413 10.84 -17.85 27.81
CA ASN A 413 11.59 -16.69 28.26
C ASN A 413 12.92 -16.60 27.50
N SER A 414 13.08 -15.60 26.63
CA SER A 414 14.32 -15.41 25.86
C SER A 414 15.56 -15.07 26.72
N ALA A 415 15.36 -14.58 27.95
CA ALA A 415 16.44 -14.37 28.91
C ALA A 415 16.89 -15.67 29.62
N ASP A 416 16.09 -16.74 29.54
CA ASP A 416 16.43 -18.08 30.04
C ASP A 416 16.12 -19.14 28.96
N PRO A 417 17.09 -19.43 28.06
CA PRO A 417 16.96 -20.45 27.02
C PRO A 417 16.62 -21.86 27.54
N SER A 418 16.81 -22.16 28.84
CA SER A 418 16.45 -23.46 29.40
C SER A 418 14.93 -23.69 29.50
N THR A 419 14.14 -22.61 29.45
CA THR A 419 12.67 -22.65 29.39
C THR A 419 12.14 -23.11 28.02
N PHE A 420 12.96 -23.12 26.96
CA PHE A 420 12.50 -23.46 25.62
C PHE A 420 12.12 -24.94 25.50
N GLY A 421 10.95 -25.22 24.93
CA GLY A 421 10.49 -26.58 24.67
C GLY A 421 10.14 -27.42 25.90
N VAL A 422 10.09 -26.82 27.08
CA VAL A 422 9.73 -27.49 28.33
C VAL A 422 8.21 -27.61 28.44
N GLY A 423 7.71 -28.84 28.57
CA GLY A 423 6.28 -29.09 28.57
C GLY A 423 5.91 -30.56 28.75
N VAL A 424 4.65 -30.87 28.45
CA VAL A 424 4.09 -32.21 28.50
C VAL A 424 3.23 -32.52 27.29
N VAL A 425 3.47 -33.69 26.70
CA VAL A 425 2.55 -34.32 25.74
C VAL A 425 1.21 -34.63 26.43
N LYS A 426 0.11 -34.20 25.83
CA LYS A 426 -1.26 -34.47 26.27
C LYS A 426 -1.99 -35.48 25.38
N ASN A 427 -1.72 -35.45 24.07
CA ASN A 427 -2.24 -36.43 23.12
C ASN A 427 -1.10 -36.99 22.25
N ALA A 428 -0.53 -38.12 22.68
CA ALA A 428 0.58 -38.76 21.99
C ALA A 428 0.20 -39.30 20.60
N GLN A 429 -1.05 -39.73 20.39
CA GLN A 429 -1.50 -40.24 19.10
C GLN A 429 -1.48 -39.15 18.03
N ILE A 430 -2.14 -38.01 18.28
CA ILE A 430 -2.21 -36.91 17.31
C ILE A 430 -0.83 -36.28 17.09
N LEU A 431 0.00 -36.14 18.14
CA LEU A 431 1.36 -35.66 17.95
C LEU A 431 2.24 -36.64 17.17
N LYS A 432 2.00 -37.96 17.27
CA LYS A 432 2.64 -38.94 16.39
C LYS A 432 2.19 -38.80 14.94
N GLU A 433 0.88 -38.67 14.68
CA GLU A 433 0.37 -38.44 13.32
C GLU A 433 0.97 -37.15 12.71
N ASN A 434 1.13 -36.10 13.52
CA ASN A 434 1.73 -34.83 13.13
C ASN A 434 3.24 -34.96 12.82
N ASP A 435 3.98 -35.77 13.58
CA ASP A 435 5.39 -36.11 13.32
C ASP A 435 5.55 -36.99 12.07
N ASP A 436 4.73 -38.04 11.93
CA ASP A 436 4.78 -38.99 10.81
C ASP A 436 4.49 -38.28 9.48
N LEU A 437 3.42 -37.47 9.41
CA LEU A 437 3.11 -36.65 8.24
C LEU A 437 4.24 -35.66 7.90
N THR A 438 4.88 -35.07 8.92
CA THR A 438 6.03 -34.16 8.72
C THR A 438 7.20 -34.89 8.07
N GLN A 439 7.54 -36.08 8.58
CA GLN A 439 8.60 -36.92 8.03
C GLN A 439 8.27 -37.37 6.60
N GLU A 440 7.05 -37.84 6.34
CA GLU A 440 6.63 -38.35 5.04
C GLU A 440 6.65 -37.26 3.96
N ILE A 441 6.11 -36.06 4.24
CA ILE A 441 6.10 -34.94 3.29
C ILE A 441 7.53 -34.43 3.02
N ASN A 442 8.33 -34.20 4.06
CA ASN A 442 9.71 -33.72 3.92
C ASN A 442 10.58 -34.72 3.16
N ASN A 443 10.57 -36.00 3.54
CA ASN A 443 11.42 -37.01 2.91
C ASN A 443 10.97 -37.29 1.47
N LYS A 444 9.66 -37.22 1.18
CA LYS A 444 9.15 -37.34 -0.20
C LYS A 444 9.64 -36.20 -1.08
N ALA A 445 9.51 -34.96 -0.61
CA ALA A 445 9.97 -33.79 -1.35
C ALA A 445 11.50 -33.78 -1.53
N ALA A 446 12.25 -34.34 -0.59
CA ALA A 446 13.71 -34.46 -0.68
C ALA A 446 14.21 -35.52 -1.68
N GLU A 447 13.36 -36.41 -2.21
CA GLU A 447 13.76 -37.41 -3.20
C GLU A 447 14.49 -36.78 -4.40
N GLY A 448 15.65 -37.34 -4.75
CA GLY A 448 16.49 -36.83 -5.84
C GLY A 448 17.36 -35.61 -5.50
N SER A 449 17.33 -35.11 -4.25
CA SER A 449 18.29 -34.11 -3.78
C SER A 449 19.69 -34.68 -3.61
N THR A 450 20.71 -33.83 -3.70
CA THR A 450 22.09 -34.10 -3.30
C THR A 450 22.53 -33.11 -2.21
N ASP A 451 23.68 -33.33 -1.60
CA ASP A 451 24.28 -32.46 -0.56
C ASP A 451 24.39 -30.97 -0.95
N THR A 452 24.42 -30.67 -2.26
CA THR A 452 24.55 -29.30 -2.80
C THR A 452 23.41 -28.87 -3.71
N THR A 453 22.53 -29.79 -4.12
CA THR A 453 21.47 -29.52 -5.10
C THR A 453 20.15 -30.08 -4.58
N PRO A 454 19.26 -29.25 -4.02
CA PRO A 454 17.93 -29.71 -3.61
C PRO A 454 17.08 -30.13 -4.81
N SER A 455 16.08 -30.98 -4.58
CA SER A 455 15.03 -31.29 -5.58
C SER A 455 14.28 -30.01 -6.02
N LYS A 456 13.54 -30.07 -7.13
CA LYS A 456 12.70 -28.94 -7.58
C LYS A 456 11.69 -28.48 -6.52
N GLN A 457 11.10 -29.41 -5.78
CA GLN A 457 10.13 -29.09 -4.73
C GLN A 457 10.82 -28.38 -3.56
N VAL A 458 12.02 -28.83 -3.17
CA VAL A 458 12.80 -28.19 -2.10
C VAL A 458 13.33 -26.82 -2.55
N GLN A 459 13.80 -26.66 -3.79
CA GLN A 459 14.18 -25.35 -4.35
C GLN A 459 13.02 -24.35 -4.28
N ARG A 460 11.82 -24.76 -4.69
CA ARG A 460 10.60 -23.94 -4.60
C ARG A 460 10.20 -23.63 -3.16
N ALA A 461 10.34 -24.59 -2.26
CA ALA A 461 10.08 -24.38 -0.84
C ALA A 461 11.08 -23.42 -0.19
N LEU A 462 12.33 -23.39 -0.67
CA LEU A 462 13.34 -22.41 -0.28
C LEU A 462 12.97 -20.99 -0.77
N VAL A 463 12.50 -20.82 -2.01
CA VAL A 463 11.99 -19.51 -2.50
C VAL A 463 10.81 -19.02 -1.64
N ASP A 464 9.83 -19.89 -1.36
CA ASP A 464 8.73 -19.55 -0.45
C ASP A 464 9.17 -19.30 1.00
N SER A 465 10.42 -19.63 1.35
CA SER A 465 10.97 -19.38 2.67
C SER A 465 11.48 -17.96 2.89
N ASP A 466 11.79 -17.24 1.80
CA ASP A 466 12.28 -15.85 1.79
C ASP A 466 11.22 -14.83 2.27
N TYR A 467 9.96 -15.25 2.46
CA TYR A 467 8.88 -14.41 2.99
C TYR A 467 8.50 -13.24 2.06
N LYS A 468 8.45 -13.46 0.74
CA LYS A 468 8.14 -12.42 -0.26
C LYS A 468 6.97 -12.83 -1.17
N LEU A 469 5.81 -12.21 -0.99
CA LEU A 469 4.63 -12.53 -1.80
C LEU A 469 4.82 -12.23 -3.30
N GLY A 470 5.68 -11.27 -3.64
CA GLY A 470 6.07 -10.94 -5.02
C GLY A 470 6.88 -12.03 -5.74
N GLU A 471 7.50 -12.95 -5.00
CA GLU A 471 8.15 -14.15 -5.55
C GLU A 471 7.22 -15.37 -5.47
N THR A 472 6.47 -15.51 -4.37
CA THR A 472 5.58 -16.66 -4.10
C THR A 472 4.32 -16.69 -4.96
N LEU A 473 3.57 -15.59 -5.09
CA LEU A 473 2.20 -15.63 -5.62
C LEU A 473 2.02 -15.47 -7.14
N PRO A 474 2.91 -14.84 -7.95
CA PRO A 474 2.59 -14.58 -9.36
C PRO A 474 2.22 -15.82 -10.18
N ASP A 475 2.87 -16.97 -9.94
CA ASP A 475 2.62 -18.22 -10.67
C ASP A 475 1.23 -18.83 -10.42
N SER A 476 0.51 -18.38 -9.37
CA SER A 476 -0.90 -18.73 -9.16
C SER A 476 -1.83 -18.28 -10.28
N LEU A 477 -1.45 -17.23 -11.04
CA LEU A 477 -2.25 -16.72 -12.15
C LEU A 477 -1.95 -17.46 -13.47
N GLY A 478 -1.15 -18.53 -13.41
CA GLY A 478 -0.67 -19.27 -14.58
C GLY A 478 0.40 -18.51 -15.37
N PRO A 479 0.97 -19.14 -16.42
CA PRO A 479 2.20 -18.67 -17.07
C PRO A 479 2.08 -17.34 -17.83
N VAL A 480 0.87 -16.83 -18.09
CA VAL A 480 0.68 -15.57 -18.84
C VAL A 480 0.35 -14.41 -17.90
N LEU A 481 -0.71 -14.51 -17.10
CA LEU A 481 -1.08 -13.44 -16.16
C LEU A 481 -0.06 -13.32 -15.02
N GLY A 482 0.57 -14.44 -14.61
CA GLY A 482 1.63 -14.43 -13.61
C GLY A 482 2.89 -13.72 -14.09
N GLN A 483 3.26 -13.89 -15.37
CA GLN A 483 4.34 -13.10 -15.98
C GLN A 483 4.00 -11.61 -15.96
N TYR A 484 2.78 -11.22 -16.34
CA TYR A 484 2.38 -9.81 -16.30
C TYR A 484 2.42 -9.24 -14.89
N LEU A 485 1.93 -9.97 -13.88
CA LEU A 485 2.01 -9.52 -12.48
C LEU A 485 3.47 -9.35 -12.02
N ALA A 486 4.33 -10.34 -12.26
CA ALA A 486 5.75 -10.26 -11.92
C ALA A 486 6.47 -9.08 -12.61
N GLU A 487 6.19 -8.85 -13.90
CA GLU A 487 6.72 -7.69 -14.62
C GLU A 487 6.19 -6.35 -14.08
N GLY A 488 4.91 -6.29 -13.69
CA GLY A 488 4.28 -5.09 -13.12
C GLY A 488 4.87 -4.73 -11.75
N ILE A 489 5.10 -5.73 -10.90
CA ILE A 489 5.79 -5.58 -9.61
C ILE A 489 7.22 -5.07 -9.85
N ALA A 490 8.01 -5.79 -10.66
CA ALA A 490 9.43 -5.51 -10.88
C ALA A 490 9.70 -4.15 -11.56
N LYS A 491 8.76 -3.65 -12.36
CA LYS A 491 8.83 -2.33 -13.01
C LYS A 491 8.14 -1.22 -12.21
N ASN A 492 7.66 -1.51 -11.01
CA ASN A 492 6.85 -0.63 -10.16
C ASN A 492 5.65 0.03 -10.89
N GLN A 493 5.00 -0.72 -11.79
CA GLN A 493 3.82 -0.29 -12.55
C GLN A 493 2.50 -0.59 -11.80
N LEU A 494 2.63 -1.06 -10.56
CA LEU A 494 1.55 -1.49 -9.67
C LEU A 494 1.78 -0.95 -8.25
N PRO A 495 1.98 0.38 -8.04
CA PRO A 495 2.38 0.93 -6.73
C PRO A 495 1.36 0.66 -5.61
N LEU A 496 0.05 0.68 -5.86
CA LEU A 496 -0.96 0.40 -4.83
C LEU A 496 -0.98 -1.08 -4.44
N PHE A 497 -0.84 -1.99 -5.42
CA PHE A 497 -0.65 -3.41 -5.15
C PHE A 497 0.69 -3.67 -4.44
N ASN A 498 1.78 -3.06 -4.88
CA ASN A 498 3.11 -3.23 -4.27
C ASN A 498 3.11 -2.80 -2.79
N LYS A 499 2.40 -1.72 -2.44
CA LYS A 499 2.15 -1.33 -1.04
C LYS A 499 1.50 -2.46 -0.24
N LEU A 500 0.47 -3.12 -0.78
CA LEU A 500 -0.25 -4.16 -0.05
C LEU A 500 0.51 -5.51 0.05
N PHE A 501 1.31 -5.86 -0.96
CA PHE A 501 1.87 -7.23 -1.11
C PHE A 501 3.40 -7.34 -1.09
N THR A 502 4.15 -6.33 -1.54
CA THR A 502 5.57 -6.52 -1.92
C THR A 502 6.55 -5.60 -1.21
N GLN A 503 6.12 -4.91 -0.16
CA GLN A 503 7.02 -4.15 0.71
C GLN A 503 8.07 -5.05 1.38
N THR A 504 9.29 -4.52 1.55
CA THR A 504 10.41 -5.20 2.23
C THR A 504 11.11 -4.24 3.18
N ASN A 505 11.62 -4.74 4.31
CA ASN A 505 12.42 -3.95 5.23
C ASN A 505 13.86 -3.74 4.69
N ALA A 506 14.68 -2.99 5.43
CA ALA A 506 16.07 -2.70 5.05
C ALA A 506 16.97 -3.95 4.91
N SER A 507 16.55 -5.11 5.42
CA SER A 507 17.25 -6.40 5.26
C SER A 507 16.74 -7.23 4.07
N GLY A 508 15.80 -6.72 3.28
CA GLY A 508 15.19 -7.42 2.15
C GLY A 508 14.14 -8.48 2.53
N TYR A 509 13.77 -8.56 3.82
CA TYR A 509 12.71 -9.43 4.32
C TYR A 509 11.35 -8.78 4.05
N GLY A 510 10.35 -9.53 3.60
CA GLY A 510 9.02 -8.99 3.34
C GLY A 510 8.35 -8.41 4.60
N VAL A 511 7.75 -7.23 4.46
CA VAL A 511 6.96 -6.56 5.51
C VAL A 511 5.72 -5.94 4.84
N SER A 512 4.75 -6.78 4.48
CA SER A 512 3.61 -6.37 3.65
C SER A 512 2.39 -5.99 4.48
N THR A 513 1.64 -4.95 4.05
CA THR A 513 0.46 -4.45 4.78
C THR A 513 -0.62 -5.53 4.98
N LEU A 514 -0.66 -6.56 4.14
CA LEU A 514 -1.55 -7.71 4.31
C LEU A 514 -0.91 -8.87 5.06
N GLY A 515 0.34 -9.20 4.75
CA GLY A 515 1.02 -10.37 5.31
C GLY A 515 1.34 -10.24 6.81
N ASP A 516 1.67 -9.02 7.25
CA ASP A 516 2.11 -8.74 8.63
C ASP A 516 1.07 -7.98 9.46
N TYR A 517 -0.19 -7.96 9.02
CA TYR A 517 -1.31 -7.37 9.78
C TYR A 517 -1.52 -8.04 11.15
N VAL A 518 -1.11 -9.31 11.32
CA VAL A 518 -1.11 -10.02 12.60
C VAL A 518 0.25 -10.69 12.87
N SER A 519 0.65 -10.77 14.13
CA SER A 519 1.91 -11.41 14.53
C SER A 519 1.69 -12.73 15.28
N THR A 520 2.35 -13.80 14.84
CA THR A 520 2.33 -15.11 15.52
C THR A 520 3.26 -15.19 16.73
N SER A 521 4.05 -14.16 17.01
CA SER A 521 5.10 -14.17 18.05
C SER A 521 4.57 -14.51 19.44
N THR A 522 3.47 -13.88 19.88
CA THR A 522 2.87 -14.14 21.19
C THR A 522 2.40 -15.59 21.31
N ALA A 523 1.76 -16.13 20.28
CA ALA A 523 1.34 -17.53 20.24
C ALA A 523 2.54 -18.50 20.30
N LYS A 524 3.60 -18.24 19.52
CA LYS A 524 4.84 -19.04 19.56
C LYS A 524 5.50 -19.07 20.94
N ILE A 525 5.53 -17.92 21.61
CA ILE A 525 6.03 -17.79 22.98
C ILE A 525 5.14 -18.58 23.96
N THR A 526 3.81 -18.45 23.87
CA THR A 526 2.86 -19.11 24.76
C THR A 526 2.83 -20.63 24.61
N PHE A 527 2.79 -21.14 23.37
CA PHE A 527 2.72 -22.59 23.12
C PHE A 527 4.09 -23.29 23.23
N ASN A 528 5.20 -22.54 23.05
CA ASN A 528 6.57 -22.98 23.33
C ASN A 528 6.89 -24.40 22.78
N HIS A 529 6.39 -24.69 21.57
CA HIS A 529 6.49 -26.01 20.94
C HIS A 529 7.77 -26.08 20.08
N PRO A 530 8.64 -27.10 20.25
CA PRO A 530 9.88 -27.17 19.48
C PRO A 530 9.67 -27.58 18.02
N ARG A 531 10.52 -27.03 17.15
CA ARG A 531 10.64 -27.39 15.71
C ARG A 531 10.91 -28.90 15.51
N PRO A 532 10.54 -29.48 14.36
CA PRO A 532 10.68 -30.93 14.11
C PRO A 532 12.09 -31.50 14.37
N TYR A 533 13.13 -30.72 14.07
CA TYR A 533 14.54 -31.12 14.19
C TYR A 533 15.22 -30.75 15.52
N VAL A 534 14.49 -30.18 16.48
CA VAL A 534 15.01 -29.84 17.83
C VAL A 534 14.82 -31.05 18.76
N ASP A 535 15.69 -31.21 19.77
CA ASP A 535 15.54 -32.28 20.76
C ASP A 535 14.40 -31.96 21.75
N ARG A 536 13.36 -32.79 21.73
CA ARG A 536 12.11 -32.65 22.50
C ARG A 536 12.09 -33.48 23.79
N THR A 537 13.25 -33.98 24.23
CA THR A 537 13.35 -34.77 25.49
C THR A 537 12.81 -33.99 26.70
N ASN A 538 13.08 -32.69 26.78
CA ASN A 538 12.59 -31.80 27.84
C ASN A 538 11.05 -31.55 27.77
N GLY A 539 10.41 -31.96 26.68
CA GLY A 539 8.96 -31.91 26.47
C GLY A 539 8.18 -33.15 26.91
N GLY A 540 8.87 -34.17 27.43
CA GLY A 540 8.23 -35.44 27.74
C GLY A 540 7.79 -36.25 26.52
N TYR A 541 8.26 -35.92 25.30
CA TYR A 541 8.01 -36.71 24.09
C TYR A 541 8.46 -38.17 24.27
N THR A 542 9.69 -38.36 24.72
CA THR A 542 10.26 -39.70 24.98
C THR A 542 9.50 -40.46 26.08
N ALA A 543 9.04 -39.77 27.12
CA ALA A 543 8.21 -40.34 28.18
C ALA A 543 6.81 -40.74 27.69
N ALA A 544 6.29 -40.07 26.65
CA ALA A 544 5.04 -40.41 25.98
C ALA A 544 5.20 -41.46 24.85
N GLY A 545 6.40 -42.02 24.65
CA GLY A 545 6.69 -43.00 23.60
C GLY A 545 6.88 -42.41 22.20
N LEU A 546 7.18 -41.11 22.10
CA LEU A 546 7.46 -40.40 20.85
C LEU A 546 8.95 -40.17 20.64
N GLU A 547 9.35 -40.02 19.38
CA GLU A 547 10.74 -39.73 19.02
C GLU A 547 11.17 -38.36 19.53
N LYS A 548 12.44 -38.26 19.98
CA LYS A 548 12.97 -37.00 20.50
C LYS A 548 13.09 -35.91 19.44
N SER A 549 13.16 -36.26 18.16
CA SER A 549 13.16 -35.34 17.01
C SER A 549 12.62 -36.07 15.78
N VAL A 550 11.94 -35.37 14.88
CA VAL A 550 11.45 -35.94 13.61
C VAL A 550 12.64 -36.21 12.67
N PRO A 551 12.76 -37.41 12.06
CA PRO A 551 13.81 -37.77 11.10
C PRO A 551 13.68 -37.07 9.72
N ILE A 552 13.87 -35.74 9.71
CA ILE A 552 13.84 -34.93 8.48
C ILE A 552 15.16 -35.00 7.68
N VAL A 553 15.06 -34.85 6.36
CA VAL A 553 16.16 -34.41 5.49
C VAL A 553 16.20 -32.87 5.50
N LYS A 554 17.30 -32.30 6.01
CA LYS A 554 17.55 -30.86 5.95
C LYS A 554 17.91 -30.44 4.53
N ALA A 555 17.26 -29.40 4.02
CA ALA A 555 17.63 -28.76 2.76
C ALA A 555 19.00 -28.06 2.89
N PRO A 556 19.89 -28.14 1.89
CA PRO A 556 21.08 -27.29 1.86
C PRO A 556 20.69 -25.85 1.53
N VAL A 557 21.58 -24.92 1.85
CA VAL A 557 21.57 -23.57 1.24
C VAL A 557 21.66 -23.72 -0.27
N TRP A 558 20.82 -22.99 -1.01
CA TRP A 558 20.77 -23.05 -2.46
C TRP A 558 20.90 -21.66 -3.07
N THR A 559 21.58 -21.58 -4.21
CA THR A 559 21.67 -20.36 -5.02
C THR A 559 20.95 -20.60 -6.34
N SER A 560 19.95 -19.77 -6.62
CA SER A 560 19.15 -19.79 -7.84
C SER A 560 19.97 -19.30 -9.05
N ALA A 561 19.42 -19.50 -10.26
CA ALA A 561 20.11 -19.20 -11.51
C ALA A 561 20.37 -17.69 -11.75
N ASP A 562 19.67 -16.81 -11.04
CA ASP A 562 19.86 -15.35 -11.03
C ASP A 562 20.88 -14.88 -9.98
N GLY A 563 21.39 -15.79 -9.13
CA GLY A 563 22.35 -15.50 -8.07
C GLY A 563 21.75 -15.26 -6.68
N THR A 564 20.42 -15.31 -6.53
CA THR A 564 19.76 -15.17 -5.21
C THR A 564 20.10 -16.36 -4.31
N LYS A 565 20.40 -16.11 -3.03
CA LYS A 565 20.73 -17.14 -2.04
C LYS A 565 19.52 -17.39 -1.14
N HIS A 566 19.01 -18.61 -1.14
CA HIS A 566 17.90 -19.04 -0.29
C HIS A 566 18.42 -19.92 0.86
N ASP A 567 17.96 -19.65 2.08
CA ASP A 567 18.50 -20.25 3.30
C ASP A 567 17.38 -20.73 4.26
N PRO A 568 17.24 -22.04 4.52
CA PRO A 568 16.19 -22.58 5.38
C PRO A 568 16.35 -22.19 6.86
N SER A 569 17.48 -21.55 7.24
CA SER A 569 17.66 -20.85 8.53
C SER A 569 17.52 -21.73 9.78
N TYR A 570 17.86 -23.02 9.68
CA TYR A 570 17.67 -24.01 10.76
C TYR A 570 18.25 -23.58 12.11
N ASP A 571 19.48 -23.05 12.12
CA ASP A 571 20.22 -22.75 13.35
C ASP A 571 19.67 -21.50 14.06
N GLY A 572 19.20 -20.51 13.29
CA GLY A 572 18.53 -19.32 13.81
C GLY A 572 17.14 -19.60 14.42
N MET A 573 16.58 -20.80 14.21
CA MET A 573 15.26 -21.20 14.71
C MET A 573 15.31 -22.21 15.87
N LEU A 574 16.49 -22.54 16.42
CA LEU A 574 16.64 -23.55 17.49
C LEU A 574 15.84 -23.24 18.77
N THR A 575 15.64 -21.97 19.09
CA THR A 575 14.82 -21.48 20.22
C THR A 575 13.56 -20.72 19.75
N SER A 576 13.11 -20.96 18.51
CA SER A 576 11.90 -20.35 17.94
C SER A 576 10.75 -21.36 17.90
N GLY A 577 9.66 -21.07 18.61
CA GLY A 577 8.47 -21.93 18.64
C GLY A 577 7.91 -22.24 17.24
N SER A 578 7.52 -23.49 17.02
CA SER A 578 6.92 -23.97 15.76
C SER A 578 5.48 -23.49 15.60
N PHE A 579 4.61 -23.78 16.57
CA PHE A 579 3.18 -23.51 16.47
C PHE A 579 2.80 -22.06 16.86
N PRO A 580 1.97 -21.33 16.08
CA PRO A 580 1.54 -21.58 14.70
C PRO A 580 2.60 -21.11 13.67
N SER A 581 2.43 -21.44 12.39
CA SER A 581 3.40 -21.07 11.34
C SER A 581 3.18 -19.65 10.79
N GLY A 582 4.00 -18.69 11.23
CA GLY A 582 3.99 -17.31 10.71
C GLY A 582 4.23 -17.20 9.19
N HIS A 583 5.10 -18.02 8.61
CA HIS A 583 5.24 -18.09 7.14
C HIS A 583 3.94 -18.54 6.46
N THR A 584 3.17 -19.43 7.09
CA THR A 584 1.85 -19.82 6.58
C THR A 584 0.84 -18.70 6.75
N THR A 585 0.80 -18.04 7.90
CA THR A 585 -0.03 -16.84 8.14
C THR A 585 0.18 -15.79 7.06
N TYR A 586 1.44 -15.44 6.79
CA TYR A 586 1.84 -14.49 5.75
C TYR A 586 1.42 -14.93 4.35
N ALA A 587 1.70 -16.18 3.96
CA ALA A 587 1.35 -16.71 2.65
C ALA A 587 -0.17 -16.86 2.45
N THR A 588 -0.91 -17.26 3.48
CA THR A 588 -2.38 -17.30 3.48
C THR A 588 -2.94 -15.89 3.38
N SER A 589 -2.43 -14.93 4.13
CA SER A 589 -2.87 -13.54 4.05
C SER A 589 -2.64 -12.94 2.65
N GLY A 590 -1.49 -13.20 2.04
CA GLY A 590 -1.24 -12.83 0.66
C GLY A 590 -2.18 -13.53 -0.33
N ALA A 591 -2.44 -14.83 -0.17
CA ALA A 591 -3.32 -15.56 -1.06
C ALA A 591 -4.78 -15.11 -0.96
N VAL A 592 -5.32 -14.91 0.25
CA VAL A 592 -6.67 -14.38 0.47
C VAL A 592 -6.79 -12.92 -0.02
N GLY A 593 -5.74 -12.12 0.18
CA GLY A 593 -5.56 -10.80 -0.44
C GLY A 593 -5.72 -10.84 -1.96
N LEU A 594 -4.87 -11.60 -2.65
CA LEU A 594 -4.85 -11.67 -4.11
C LEU A 594 -6.13 -12.30 -4.67
N ALA A 595 -6.70 -13.31 -4.00
CA ALA A 595 -7.99 -13.90 -4.34
C ALA A 595 -9.15 -12.91 -4.16
N THR A 596 -9.06 -11.98 -3.21
CA THR A 596 -10.02 -10.88 -3.09
C THR A 596 -9.89 -9.89 -4.26
N LEU A 597 -8.67 -9.60 -4.74
CA LEU A 597 -8.49 -8.73 -5.91
C LEU A 597 -8.96 -9.42 -7.22
N LEU A 598 -8.65 -10.70 -7.39
CA LEU A 598 -8.90 -11.51 -8.59
C LEU A 598 -9.78 -12.75 -8.28
N PRO A 599 -11.06 -12.56 -7.87
CA PRO A 599 -11.94 -13.67 -7.47
C PRO A 599 -12.20 -14.68 -8.61
N GLU A 600 -12.00 -14.28 -9.87
CA GLU A 600 -12.05 -15.15 -11.04
C GLU A 600 -10.98 -16.25 -11.05
N LEU A 601 -9.92 -16.11 -10.24
CA LEU A 601 -8.77 -17.02 -10.08
C LEU A 601 -8.58 -17.50 -8.63
N ALA A 602 -9.56 -17.28 -7.75
CA ALA A 602 -9.43 -17.56 -6.33
C ALA A 602 -9.00 -19.00 -5.98
N PRO A 603 -9.54 -20.08 -6.58
CA PRO A 603 -9.08 -21.44 -6.28
C PRO A 603 -7.60 -21.69 -6.57
N GLU A 604 -7.09 -21.16 -7.68
CA GLU A 604 -5.69 -21.28 -8.10
C GLU A 604 -4.76 -20.52 -7.14
N ILE A 605 -5.17 -19.30 -6.75
CA ILE A 605 -4.46 -18.46 -5.78
C ILE A 605 -4.41 -19.11 -4.39
N LEU A 606 -5.56 -19.60 -3.90
CA LEU A 606 -5.65 -20.24 -2.59
C LEU A 606 -4.90 -21.58 -2.55
N ALA A 607 -4.93 -22.36 -3.64
CA ALA A 607 -4.13 -23.59 -3.78
C ALA A 607 -2.62 -23.30 -3.77
N ARG A 608 -2.17 -22.20 -4.40
CA ARG A 608 -0.77 -21.75 -4.35
C ARG A 608 -0.35 -21.26 -2.96
N GLY A 609 -1.23 -20.54 -2.26
CA GLY A 609 -1.03 -20.13 -0.87
C GLY A 609 -0.90 -21.33 0.08
N SER A 610 -1.77 -22.33 -0.05
CA SER A 610 -1.69 -23.57 0.76
C SER A 610 -0.43 -24.38 0.44
N GLU A 611 0.10 -24.30 -0.79
CA GLU A 611 1.41 -24.85 -1.13
C GLU A 611 2.55 -24.13 -0.43
N ALA A 612 2.56 -22.80 -0.38
CA ALA A 612 3.60 -22.05 0.33
C ALA A 612 3.61 -22.38 1.84
N GLY A 613 2.44 -22.62 2.43
CA GLY A 613 2.31 -23.22 3.77
C GLY A 613 2.89 -24.64 3.86
N ASN A 614 2.45 -25.55 2.99
CA ASN A 614 2.95 -26.94 2.94
C ASN A 614 4.47 -27.02 2.71
N ASN A 615 5.04 -26.06 1.99
CA ASN A 615 6.48 -25.93 1.73
C ASN A 615 7.30 -25.71 3.02
N ARG A 616 6.67 -25.27 4.11
CA ARG A 616 7.30 -25.23 5.44
C ARG A 616 7.47 -26.62 6.06
N ILE A 617 6.62 -27.58 5.70
CA ILE A 617 6.79 -29.00 6.02
C ILE A 617 7.82 -29.64 5.07
N VAL A 618 7.83 -29.26 3.78
CA VAL A 618 8.88 -29.68 2.83
C VAL A 618 10.29 -29.34 3.35
N LEU A 619 10.49 -28.19 3.99
CA LEU A 619 11.77 -27.83 4.63
C LEU A 619 11.99 -28.48 6.01
N GLY A 620 11.01 -29.19 6.57
CA GLY A 620 11.07 -29.82 7.89
C GLY A 620 11.10 -28.83 9.06
N VAL A 621 10.67 -27.59 8.86
CA VAL A 621 10.73 -26.51 9.89
C VAL A 621 9.39 -26.27 10.59
N HIS A 622 8.31 -26.88 10.11
CA HIS A 622 6.97 -26.81 10.66
C HIS A 622 6.24 -28.15 10.50
N TYR A 623 5.23 -28.37 11.34
CA TYR A 623 4.34 -29.53 11.28
C TYR A 623 2.98 -29.18 10.63
N PRO A 624 2.20 -30.16 10.13
CA PRO A 624 0.83 -29.97 9.66
C PRO A 624 -0.07 -29.09 10.55
N LEU A 625 -0.06 -29.31 11.87
CA LEU A 625 -0.85 -28.50 12.81
C LEU A 625 -0.43 -27.02 12.82
N ASP A 626 0.86 -26.70 12.63
CA ASP A 626 1.33 -25.32 12.52
C ASP A 626 0.79 -24.65 11.25
N ILE A 627 0.62 -25.40 10.17
CA ILE A 627 0.09 -24.91 8.88
C ILE A 627 -1.42 -24.68 8.99
N ILE A 628 -2.14 -25.57 9.68
CA ILE A 628 -3.56 -25.38 9.98
C ILE A 628 -3.76 -24.13 10.83
N GLY A 629 -3.00 -23.96 11.91
CA GLY A 629 -3.05 -22.76 12.76
C GLY A 629 -2.69 -21.49 11.98
N GLY A 630 -1.60 -21.52 11.21
CA GLY A 630 -1.17 -20.37 10.40
C GLY A 630 -2.19 -19.98 9.32
N ARG A 631 -2.89 -20.95 8.71
CA ARG A 631 -4.02 -20.67 7.79
C ARG A 631 -5.14 -19.94 8.52
N MET A 632 -5.57 -20.45 9.67
CA MET A 632 -6.63 -19.82 10.48
C MET A 632 -6.26 -18.38 10.87
N ASP A 633 -5.00 -18.13 11.25
CA ASP A 633 -4.50 -16.80 11.56
C ASP A 633 -4.61 -15.85 10.34
N GLY A 634 -4.24 -16.33 9.15
CA GLY A 634 -4.31 -15.55 7.91
C GLY A 634 -5.74 -15.25 7.45
N ASP A 635 -6.63 -16.24 7.54
CA ASP A 635 -8.06 -16.09 7.23
C ASP A 635 -8.71 -15.08 8.21
N ALA A 636 -8.39 -15.16 9.50
CA ALA A 636 -8.86 -14.23 10.53
C ALA A 636 -8.31 -12.81 10.34
N ALA A 637 -7.03 -12.68 9.99
CA ALA A 637 -6.39 -11.41 9.66
C ALA A 637 -7.13 -10.69 8.53
N ASN A 638 -7.45 -11.39 7.44
CA ASN A 638 -8.14 -10.80 6.29
C ASN A 638 -9.62 -10.52 6.59
N ALA A 639 -10.29 -11.37 7.38
CA ALA A 639 -11.67 -11.14 7.78
C ALA A 639 -11.82 -9.89 8.66
N ALA A 640 -10.91 -9.70 9.62
CA ALA A 640 -10.83 -8.48 10.43
C ALA A 640 -10.50 -7.26 9.54
N ARG A 641 -9.45 -7.36 8.71
CA ARG A 641 -9.00 -6.24 7.88
C ARG A 641 -10.01 -5.81 6.81
N TRP A 642 -10.84 -6.71 6.28
CA TRP A 642 -11.92 -6.35 5.35
C TRP A 642 -13.20 -5.88 6.09
N SER A 643 -13.21 -5.97 7.41
CA SER A 643 -14.27 -5.39 8.25
C SER A 643 -13.99 -3.92 8.62
N ASP A 644 -12.77 -3.43 8.37
CA ASP A 644 -12.45 -2.01 8.29
C ASP A 644 -12.95 -1.43 6.93
N PRO A 645 -14.02 -0.61 6.93
CA PRO A 645 -14.57 -0.05 5.69
C PRO A 645 -13.66 1.01 5.05
N GLU A 646 -12.77 1.65 5.82
CA GLU A 646 -11.82 2.65 5.30
C GLU A 646 -10.66 1.93 4.60
N PHE A 647 -10.11 0.84 5.16
CA PHE A 647 -9.15 -0.01 4.45
C PHE A 647 -9.67 -0.45 3.09
N VAL A 648 -10.90 -0.96 3.10
CA VAL A 648 -11.55 -1.52 1.92
C VAL A 648 -11.74 -0.45 0.85
N LYS A 649 -12.22 0.73 1.24
CA LYS A 649 -12.49 1.85 0.35
C LYS A 649 -11.21 2.49 -0.21
N ASP A 650 -10.20 2.69 0.63
CA ASP A 650 -9.07 3.58 0.33
C ASP A 650 -7.77 2.84 -0.01
N GLN A 651 -7.63 1.55 0.34
CA GLN A 651 -6.44 0.75 0.01
C GLN A 651 -6.79 -0.47 -0.87
N LEU A 652 -7.73 -1.33 -0.44
CA LEU A 652 -8.00 -2.62 -1.08
C LEU A 652 -8.68 -2.49 -2.46
N LEU A 653 -9.76 -1.72 -2.57
CA LEU A 653 -10.48 -1.53 -3.83
C LEU A 653 -9.68 -0.70 -4.86
N PRO A 654 -8.90 0.34 -4.49
CA PRO A 654 -7.97 1.00 -5.39
C PRO A 654 -6.88 0.05 -5.93
N ALA A 655 -6.25 -0.75 -5.07
CA ALA A 655 -5.26 -1.76 -5.51
C ALA A 655 -5.89 -2.81 -6.45
N ARG A 656 -7.16 -3.20 -6.21
CA ARG A 656 -7.92 -4.05 -7.14
C ARG A 656 -8.08 -3.37 -8.50
N ALA A 657 -8.49 -2.11 -8.52
CA ALA A 657 -8.73 -1.37 -9.76
C ALA A 657 -7.45 -1.18 -10.58
N GLU A 658 -6.34 -0.87 -9.92
CA GLU A 658 -5.00 -0.80 -10.52
C GLU A 658 -4.61 -2.13 -11.16
N LEU A 659 -4.63 -3.24 -10.39
CA LEU A 659 -4.25 -4.57 -10.86
C LEU A 659 -5.11 -5.04 -12.05
N VAL A 660 -6.43 -4.89 -11.95
CA VAL A 660 -7.36 -5.29 -13.02
C VAL A 660 -7.14 -4.44 -14.29
N SER A 661 -6.89 -3.13 -14.13
CA SER A 661 -6.58 -2.22 -15.25
C SER A 661 -5.27 -2.61 -15.93
N TYR A 662 -4.22 -2.82 -15.15
CA TYR A 662 -2.90 -3.23 -15.63
C TYR A 662 -2.94 -4.55 -16.40
N LEU A 663 -3.51 -5.61 -15.79
CA LEU A 663 -3.62 -6.91 -16.45
C LEU A 663 -4.45 -6.81 -17.73
N THR A 664 -5.56 -6.06 -17.72
CA THR A 664 -6.37 -5.82 -18.94
C THR A 664 -5.56 -5.10 -20.03
N ALA A 665 -4.74 -4.11 -19.68
CA ALA A 665 -3.87 -3.41 -20.63
C ALA A 665 -2.80 -4.34 -21.23
N GLN A 666 -2.13 -5.16 -20.42
CA GLN A 666 -1.17 -6.15 -20.89
C GLN A 666 -1.82 -7.21 -21.80
N CYS A 667 -2.99 -7.72 -21.41
CA CYS A 667 -3.76 -8.65 -22.23
C CYS A 667 -4.17 -8.05 -23.57
N LYS A 668 -4.58 -6.77 -23.61
CA LYS A 668 -4.93 -6.06 -24.84
C LYS A 668 -3.71 -5.86 -25.75
N ALA A 669 -2.58 -5.43 -25.19
CA ALA A 669 -1.33 -5.24 -25.92
C ALA A 669 -0.82 -6.55 -26.55
N ASN A 670 -1.01 -7.68 -25.86
CA ASN A 670 -0.57 -9.01 -26.30
C ASN A 670 -1.65 -9.82 -27.04
N GLY A 671 -2.76 -9.20 -27.45
CA GLY A 671 -3.82 -9.85 -28.24
C GLY A 671 -4.57 -10.96 -27.52
N LYS A 672 -4.62 -10.95 -26.18
CA LYS A 672 -5.29 -11.95 -25.32
C LYS A 672 -6.73 -11.59 -24.97
N GLY A 673 -7.17 -10.36 -25.23
CA GLY A 673 -8.54 -9.93 -24.95
C GLY A 673 -8.62 -8.44 -24.65
N SER A 674 -9.84 -7.88 -24.66
CA SER A 674 -10.10 -6.48 -24.29
C SER A 674 -10.56 -6.28 -22.85
N THR A 675 -10.88 -7.37 -22.16
CA THR A 675 -11.28 -7.41 -20.74
C THR A 675 -10.45 -8.47 -20.00
N LEU A 676 -10.39 -8.36 -18.66
CA LEU A 676 -9.78 -9.41 -17.83
C LEU A 676 -10.46 -10.78 -18.02
N ALA A 677 -11.79 -10.82 -18.15
CA ALA A 677 -12.55 -12.05 -18.38
C ALA A 677 -12.20 -12.71 -19.73
N ASP A 678 -12.08 -11.92 -20.81
CA ASP A 678 -11.59 -12.42 -22.11
C ASP A 678 -10.17 -12.99 -21.94
N CYS A 679 -9.31 -12.29 -21.21
CA CYS A 679 -7.92 -12.69 -21.04
C CYS A 679 -7.80 -14.01 -20.26
N ILE A 680 -8.49 -14.14 -19.12
CA ILE A 680 -8.55 -15.38 -18.33
C ILE A 680 -9.05 -16.54 -19.21
N THR A 681 -10.11 -16.31 -20.00
CA THR A 681 -10.68 -17.32 -20.91
C THR A 681 -9.69 -17.73 -22.02
N ASN A 682 -9.07 -16.76 -22.70
CA ASN A 682 -8.17 -17.01 -23.84
C ASN A 682 -6.80 -17.56 -23.41
N THR A 683 -6.35 -17.23 -22.20
CA THR A 683 -5.14 -17.81 -21.59
C THR A 683 -5.41 -19.13 -20.88
N LYS A 684 -6.69 -19.46 -20.63
CA LYS A 684 -7.17 -20.59 -19.81
C LYS A 684 -6.62 -20.59 -18.38
N ALA A 685 -6.38 -19.40 -17.81
CA ALA A 685 -5.81 -19.22 -16.48
C ALA A 685 -6.68 -19.76 -15.33
N ASN A 686 -7.98 -19.95 -15.56
CA ASN A 686 -8.95 -20.53 -14.63
C ASN A 686 -9.35 -21.98 -14.99
N SER A 687 -8.54 -22.66 -15.82
CA SER A 687 -8.78 -24.04 -16.26
C SER A 687 -7.45 -24.74 -16.61
N THR A 688 -7.23 -25.16 -17.85
CA THR A 688 -6.15 -26.10 -18.23
C THR A 688 -4.77 -25.45 -18.41
N ASN A 689 -4.60 -24.17 -18.08
CA ASN A 689 -3.34 -23.43 -18.20
C ASN A 689 -3.30 -22.30 -17.14
N GLY A 690 -3.84 -22.60 -15.96
CA GLY A 690 -3.72 -21.77 -14.76
C GLY A 690 -2.50 -22.15 -13.94
N TYR A 691 -2.64 -21.99 -12.63
CA TYR A 691 -1.73 -22.60 -11.67
C TYR A 691 -1.63 -24.11 -11.89
N SER A 692 -0.41 -24.65 -11.90
CA SER A 692 -0.15 -26.08 -11.97
C SER A 692 1.17 -26.43 -11.28
N ASN A 693 1.24 -27.64 -10.73
CA ASN A 693 2.48 -28.23 -10.24
C ASN A 693 2.39 -29.77 -10.26
N ASP A 694 3.55 -30.43 -10.31
CA ASP A 694 3.69 -31.90 -10.36
C ASP A 694 4.00 -32.52 -8.98
N PHE A 695 3.93 -31.74 -7.90
CA PHE A 695 4.30 -32.20 -6.56
C PHE A 695 3.16 -33.00 -5.92
N VAL A 696 3.48 -34.21 -5.48
CA VAL A 696 2.54 -35.09 -4.76
C VAL A 696 3.17 -35.66 -3.51
N ASP A 697 2.36 -35.76 -2.47
CA ASP A 697 2.73 -36.25 -1.14
C ASP A 697 1.63 -37.15 -0.56
N VAL A 698 1.74 -37.50 0.72
CA VAL A 698 0.82 -38.41 1.40
C VAL A 698 -0.56 -37.80 1.69
N VAL A 699 -0.67 -36.47 1.65
CA VAL A 699 -1.91 -35.69 1.80
C VAL A 699 -2.52 -35.38 0.43
N SER A 700 -1.67 -34.99 -0.52
CA SER A 700 -2.05 -34.55 -1.87
C SER A 700 -1.46 -35.49 -2.93
N LYS A 701 -2.24 -36.52 -3.27
CA LYS A 701 -1.78 -37.66 -4.09
C LYS A 701 -1.91 -37.45 -5.60
N GLU A 702 -2.46 -36.32 -6.03
CA GLU A 702 -2.70 -35.96 -7.43
C GLU A 702 -2.12 -34.56 -7.69
N ALA A 703 -1.52 -34.38 -8.87
CA ALA A 703 -0.90 -33.13 -9.31
C ALA A 703 -1.96 -32.06 -9.62
N VAL A 704 -1.62 -30.78 -9.40
CA VAL A 704 -2.48 -29.66 -9.80
C VAL A 704 -2.34 -29.44 -11.30
N THR A 705 -3.41 -29.71 -12.04
CA THR A 705 -3.45 -29.63 -13.52
C THR A 705 -4.62 -28.79 -14.04
N ASP A 706 -5.59 -28.47 -13.18
CA ASP A 706 -6.76 -27.66 -13.46
C ASP A 706 -7.37 -27.11 -12.15
N ARG A 707 -8.48 -26.37 -12.28
CA ARG A 707 -9.24 -25.85 -11.15
C ARG A 707 -9.76 -26.93 -10.18
N ALA A 708 -10.18 -28.09 -10.69
CA ALA A 708 -10.77 -29.13 -9.85
C ALA A 708 -9.71 -29.74 -8.93
N SER A 709 -8.52 -30.03 -9.47
CA SER A 709 -7.34 -30.44 -8.71
C SER A 709 -6.80 -29.32 -7.80
N ALA A 710 -6.89 -28.05 -8.19
CA ALA A 710 -6.56 -26.91 -7.31
C ALA A 710 -7.49 -26.80 -6.09
N ILE A 711 -8.81 -26.94 -6.27
CA ILE A 711 -9.76 -27.00 -5.14
C ILE A 711 -9.44 -28.22 -4.27
N LYS A 712 -9.21 -29.39 -4.89
CA LYS A 712 -8.95 -30.63 -4.16
C LYS A 712 -7.66 -30.60 -3.35
N VAL A 713 -6.58 -29.99 -3.85
CA VAL A 713 -5.31 -29.85 -3.09
C VAL A 713 -5.48 -28.88 -1.91
N TYR A 714 -6.28 -27.83 -2.07
CA TYR A 714 -6.63 -26.91 -0.98
C TYR A 714 -7.43 -27.64 0.10
N GLU A 715 -8.54 -28.31 -0.26
CA GLU A 715 -9.36 -29.13 0.65
C GLU A 715 -8.50 -30.13 1.46
N ASN A 716 -7.61 -30.89 0.80
CA ASN A 716 -6.77 -31.89 1.46
C ASN A 716 -5.84 -31.25 2.51
N ARG A 717 -5.27 -30.08 2.18
CA ARG A 717 -4.40 -29.29 3.09
C ARG A 717 -5.18 -28.49 4.14
N MET A 718 -6.52 -28.47 4.10
CA MET A 718 -7.29 -27.82 5.17
C MET A 718 -7.22 -28.60 6.49
N THR A 719 -7.27 -29.94 6.43
CA THR A 719 -7.27 -30.81 7.63
C THR A 719 -6.06 -31.75 7.72
N TYR A 720 -5.27 -31.90 6.65
CA TYR A 720 -4.16 -32.87 6.54
C TYR A 720 -4.56 -34.34 6.79
N GLY A 721 -5.86 -34.64 6.92
CA GLY A 721 -6.37 -36.00 7.14
C GLY A 721 -6.17 -36.55 8.56
N PHE A 722 -6.00 -35.70 9.57
CA PHE A 722 -5.83 -36.12 10.97
C PHE A 722 -6.96 -37.03 11.49
N SER A 723 -6.60 -37.94 12.41
CA SER A 723 -7.59 -38.67 13.19
C SER A 723 -8.43 -37.72 14.05
N LYS A 724 -9.69 -38.09 14.26
CA LYS A 724 -10.61 -37.40 15.17
C LYS A 724 -10.16 -37.57 16.62
N VAL A 725 -10.28 -36.51 17.42
CA VAL A 725 -10.01 -36.53 18.87
C VAL A 725 -11.21 -36.99 19.70
N GLY A 726 -12.36 -37.26 19.07
CA GLY A 726 -13.63 -37.61 19.71
C GLY A 726 -14.39 -38.79 19.07
N ALA A 727 -15.58 -39.09 19.62
CA ALA A 727 -16.45 -40.17 19.16
C ALA A 727 -17.20 -39.82 17.85
N ALA A 728 -17.70 -40.83 17.14
CA ALA A 728 -18.23 -40.67 15.79
C ALA A 728 -19.36 -39.62 15.66
N THR A 729 -19.14 -38.66 14.76
CA THR A 729 -20.04 -37.54 14.44
C THR A 729 -21.43 -38.02 13.99
N THR A 730 -22.48 -37.58 14.68
CA THR A 730 -23.88 -37.88 14.34
C THR A 730 -24.41 -37.02 13.19
N ALA A 731 -25.51 -37.46 12.57
CA ALA A 731 -26.20 -36.68 11.53
C ALA A 731 -26.71 -35.31 12.02
N LEU A 732 -27.02 -35.18 13.33
CA LEU A 732 -27.41 -33.91 13.95
C LEU A 732 -26.23 -32.94 14.08
N GLN A 733 -25.05 -33.43 14.47
CA GLN A 733 -23.82 -32.62 14.49
C GLN A 733 -23.44 -32.15 13.07
N LYS A 734 -23.64 -33.00 12.06
CA LYS A 734 -23.44 -32.63 10.63
C LYS A 734 -24.42 -31.59 10.11
N ALA A 735 -25.63 -31.50 10.69
CA ALA A 735 -26.58 -30.41 10.37
C ALA A 735 -26.26 -29.12 11.13
N ALA A 736 -25.71 -29.24 12.35
CA ALA A 736 -25.23 -28.11 13.13
C ALA A 736 -23.97 -27.47 12.52
N SER A 737 -23.10 -28.26 11.87
CA SER A 737 -21.83 -27.75 11.31
C SER A 737 -21.99 -26.74 10.19
N THR A 738 -22.99 -26.88 9.33
CA THR A 738 -23.28 -25.95 8.22
C THR A 738 -24.20 -24.80 8.66
N SER A 739 -24.22 -24.49 9.95
CA SER A 739 -24.99 -23.37 10.50
C SER A 739 -24.25 -22.04 10.30
N VAL A 740 -24.97 -21.01 9.89
CA VAL A 740 -24.47 -19.62 9.85
C VAL A 740 -23.97 -19.14 11.23
N ALA A 741 -24.43 -19.76 12.32
CA ALA A 741 -23.95 -19.47 13.66
C ALA A 741 -22.46 -19.83 13.87
N ASN A 742 -21.90 -20.75 13.08
CA ASN A 742 -20.51 -21.20 13.19
C ASN A 742 -19.56 -20.47 12.23
N VAL A 743 -20.09 -19.63 11.32
CA VAL A 743 -19.26 -18.78 10.48
C VAL A 743 -18.77 -17.60 11.34
N PRO A 744 -17.46 -17.28 11.38
CA PRO A 744 -16.99 -16.13 12.14
C PRO A 744 -17.70 -14.83 11.73
N THR A 745 -17.95 -13.93 12.67
CA THR A 745 -18.47 -12.60 12.36
C THR A 745 -17.42 -11.82 11.57
N GLY A 746 -17.82 -11.17 10.47
CA GLY A 746 -16.91 -10.44 9.58
C GLY A 746 -16.34 -11.28 8.44
N ALA A 747 -16.37 -12.62 8.55
CA ALA A 747 -15.91 -13.50 7.47
C ALA A 747 -16.72 -13.32 6.16
N GLU A 748 -17.96 -12.81 6.22
CA GLU A 748 -18.71 -12.40 5.02
C GLU A 748 -17.98 -11.39 4.12
N ASN A 749 -17.05 -10.63 4.67
CA ASN A 749 -16.33 -9.60 3.95
C ASN A 749 -15.25 -10.22 3.05
N LEU A 750 -14.71 -11.39 3.40
CA LEU A 750 -13.84 -12.18 2.50
C LEU A 750 -14.50 -12.47 1.15
N LEU A 751 -15.83 -12.58 1.10
CA LEU A 751 -16.60 -12.83 -0.12
C LEU A 751 -17.07 -11.56 -0.85
N MET A 752 -16.66 -10.36 -0.42
CA MET A 752 -17.26 -9.11 -0.90
C MET A 752 -17.02 -8.80 -2.38
N THR A 753 -15.86 -9.19 -2.94
CA THR A 753 -15.52 -8.97 -4.36
C THR A 753 -15.96 -10.12 -5.26
N ALA A 754 -16.02 -11.34 -4.73
CA ALA A 754 -16.58 -12.51 -5.42
C ALA A 754 -18.10 -12.38 -5.60
N TYR A 755 -18.80 -11.83 -4.59
CA TYR A 755 -20.25 -11.67 -4.60
C TYR A 755 -20.69 -10.26 -4.16
N PRO A 756 -20.39 -9.21 -4.95
CA PRO A 756 -20.71 -7.83 -4.59
C PRO A 756 -22.22 -7.53 -4.59
N THR A 757 -23.03 -8.38 -5.23
CA THR A 757 -24.51 -8.27 -5.27
C THR A 757 -25.21 -9.02 -4.14
N LEU A 758 -24.47 -9.80 -3.33
CA LEU A 758 -25.01 -10.44 -2.13
C LEU A 758 -24.85 -9.54 -0.91
N SER A 759 -25.90 -9.49 -0.09
CA SER A 759 -25.83 -8.95 1.28
C SER A 759 -24.90 -9.77 2.17
N SER A 760 -24.39 -9.17 3.25
CA SER A 760 -23.55 -9.86 4.24
C SER A 760 -24.19 -11.15 4.77
N ALA A 761 -25.51 -11.13 5.07
CA ALA A 761 -26.24 -12.31 5.50
C ALA A 761 -26.22 -13.45 4.47
N GLN A 762 -26.39 -13.14 3.18
CA GLN A 762 -26.27 -14.13 2.11
C GLN A 762 -24.83 -14.60 1.92
N ARG A 763 -23.82 -13.74 2.08
CA ARG A 763 -22.40 -14.14 2.06
C ARG A 763 -22.05 -15.09 3.21
N ARG A 764 -22.55 -14.87 4.43
CA ARG A 764 -22.43 -15.85 5.53
C ARG A 764 -23.16 -17.16 5.23
N GLN A 765 -24.31 -17.14 4.54
CA GLN A 765 -24.98 -18.37 4.09
C GLN A 765 -24.13 -19.14 3.07
N VAL A 766 -23.44 -18.46 2.13
CA VAL A 766 -22.51 -19.12 1.20
C VAL A 766 -21.38 -19.81 1.96
N LEU A 767 -20.70 -19.10 2.87
CA LEU A 767 -19.64 -19.67 3.71
C LEU A 767 -20.14 -20.89 4.52
N ALA A 768 -21.32 -20.80 5.15
CA ALA A 768 -21.89 -21.89 5.93
C ALA A 768 -22.25 -23.12 5.08
N MET A 769 -22.61 -22.92 3.80
CA MET A 769 -22.97 -24.00 2.87
C MET A 769 -21.76 -24.64 2.17
N THR A 770 -20.59 -24.00 2.18
CA THR A 770 -19.32 -24.57 1.68
C THR A 770 -18.37 -25.01 2.78
N ALA A 771 -18.63 -24.64 4.04
CA ALA A 771 -17.78 -24.98 5.18
C ALA A 771 -17.55 -26.49 5.35
N LEU A 772 -16.36 -26.84 5.83
CA LEU A 772 -16.05 -28.21 6.24
C LEU A 772 -17.01 -28.65 7.37
N PRO A 773 -17.39 -29.94 7.44
CA PRO A 773 -18.19 -30.45 8.54
C PRO A 773 -17.42 -30.35 9.86
N VAL A 774 -18.13 -30.13 10.96
CA VAL A 774 -17.58 -30.31 12.31
C VAL A 774 -17.38 -31.80 12.51
N SER A 775 -16.15 -32.16 12.83
CA SER A 775 -15.57 -33.49 12.66
C SER A 775 -14.87 -33.99 13.92
N ASP A 776 -14.77 -33.16 14.96
CA ASP A 776 -13.90 -33.38 16.14
C ASP A 776 -12.43 -33.61 15.72
N GLU A 777 -11.95 -32.87 14.70
CA GLU A 777 -10.54 -32.84 14.32
C GLU A 777 -9.74 -31.89 15.24
N PRO A 778 -8.40 -32.07 15.37
CA PRO A 778 -7.56 -31.20 16.19
C PRO A 778 -7.71 -29.72 15.84
N LEU A 779 -7.68 -28.83 16.86
CA LEU A 779 -7.86 -27.37 16.78
C LEU A 779 -9.27 -26.87 16.40
N GLN A 780 -10.16 -27.73 15.91
CA GLN A 780 -11.43 -27.29 15.32
C GLN A 780 -12.38 -26.62 16.34
N ALA A 781 -12.47 -27.12 17.57
CA ALA A 781 -13.45 -26.66 18.56
C ALA A 781 -13.19 -25.21 19.02
N GLU A 782 -11.93 -24.85 19.27
CA GLU A 782 -11.52 -23.52 19.71
C GLU A 782 -11.32 -22.51 18.56
N SER A 783 -11.32 -22.99 17.31
CA SER A 783 -11.02 -22.21 16.09
C SER A 783 -11.95 -21.02 15.77
N GLN A 784 -13.01 -20.82 16.57
CA GLN A 784 -14.06 -19.81 16.35
C GLN A 784 -14.78 -19.93 14.97
N GLY A 785 -14.59 -21.06 14.26
CA GLY A 785 -15.13 -21.32 12.93
C GLY A 785 -14.12 -21.16 11.78
N TYR A 786 -12.95 -20.56 12.02
CA TYR A 786 -11.92 -20.35 10.98
C TYR A 786 -11.33 -21.65 10.45
N TYR A 787 -11.30 -22.73 11.25
CA TYR A 787 -10.88 -24.05 10.79
C TYR A 787 -11.71 -24.53 9.59
N ASN A 788 -13.00 -24.23 9.61
CA ASN A 788 -14.01 -24.78 8.70
C ASN A 788 -14.20 -23.95 7.41
N LEU A 789 -13.57 -22.78 7.27
CA LEU A 789 -13.78 -21.89 6.12
C LEU A 789 -13.09 -22.40 4.85
N ASP A 790 -13.83 -23.13 4.01
CA ASP A 790 -13.36 -23.48 2.67
C ASP A 790 -13.58 -22.29 1.71
N LEU A 791 -12.57 -21.41 1.64
CA LEU A 791 -12.59 -20.23 0.78
C LEU A 791 -12.48 -20.59 -0.71
N ALA A 792 -11.81 -21.70 -1.07
CA ALA A 792 -11.71 -22.14 -2.46
C ALA A 792 -13.07 -22.62 -2.99
N ALA A 793 -13.81 -23.37 -2.18
CA ALA A 793 -15.19 -23.74 -2.47
C ALA A 793 -16.13 -22.53 -2.46
N ALA A 794 -15.99 -21.62 -1.49
CA ALA A 794 -16.84 -20.44 -1.34
C ALA A 794 -16.68 -19.44 -2.49
N MET A 795 -15.44 -19.03 -2.81
CA MET A 795 -15.14 -18.04 -3.85
C MET A 795 -15.33 -18.55 -5.29
N SER A 796 -15.53 -19.86 -5.48
CA SER A 796 -15.81 -20.46 -6.80
C SER A 796 -17.26 -20.92 -6.97
N ALA A 797 -18.18 -20.55 -6.10
CA ALA A 797 -19.55 -21.09 -6.16
C ALA A 797 -20.47 -20.38 -7.17
N THR A 798 -21.39 -21.17 -7.74
CA THR A 798 -22.67 -20.69 -8.24
C THR A 798 -23.67 -20.64 -7.07
N VAL A 799 -24.18 -19.45 -6.77
CA VAL A 799 -25.13 -19.17 -5.69
C VAL A 799 -26.51 -18.94 -6.29
N GLN A 800 -27.50 -19.76 -5.92
CA GLN A 800 -28.88 -19.61 -6.36
C GLN A 800 -29.72 -18.95 -5.26
N ILE A 801 -30.45 -17.88 -5.63
CA ILE A 801 -31.32 -17.10 -4.74
C ILE A 801 -32.77 -17.22 -5.21
N ASP A 802 -33.70 -17.46 -4.29
CA ASP A 802 -35.15 -17.43 -4.58
C ASP A 802 -35.72 -16.00 -4.75
N SER A 803 -37.02 -15.89 -5.02
CA SER A 803 -37.70 -14.59 -5.18
C SER A 803 -37.74 -13.73 -3.90
N LYS A 804 -37.47 -14.32 -2.73
CA LYS A 804 -37.52 -13.68 -1.40
C LYS A 804 -36.13 -13.25 -0.92
N GLY A 805 -35.07 -13.61 -1.63
CA GLY A 805 -33.68 -13.29 -1.26
C GLY A 805 -32.96 -14.39 -0.48
N ASN A 806 -33.54 -15.58 -0.29
CA ASN A 806 -32.87 -16.67 0.42
C ASN A 806 -31.86 -17.37 -0.49
N VAL A 807 -30.66 -17.69 0.02
CA VAL A 807 -29.77 -18.63 -0.68
C VAL A 807 -30.37 -20.03 -0.57
N VAL A 808 -30.76 -20.61 -1.71
CA VAL A 808 -31.41 -21.93 -1.78
C VAL A 808 -30.49 -23.05 -2.27
N LYS A 809 -29.40 -22.70 -2.96
CA LYS A 809 -28.37 -23.65 -3.39
C LYS A 809 -27.02 -22.96 -3.58
N VAL A 810 -25.96 -23.65 -3.21
CA VAL A 810 -24.57 -23.27 -3.49
C VAL A 810 -23.90 -24.45 -4.20
N THR A 811 -23.05 -24.21 -5.19
CA THR A 811 -22.34 -25.26 -5.94
C THR A 811 -20.98 -24.74 -6.40
N SER A 812 -19.92 -25.23 -5.76
CA SER A 812 -18.52 -24.83 -5.94
C SER A 812 -17.92 -25.26 -7.28
N GLY A 813 -16.76 -24.71 -7.65
CA GLY A 813 -16.02 -25.10 -8.86
C GLY A 813 -16.48 -24.42 -10.16
N ALA A 814 -17.27 -23.35 -10.09
CA ALA A 814 -17.61 -22.53 -11.25
C ALA A 814 -16.37 -21.82 -11.83
N ALA A 815 -16.41 -21.52 -13.13
CA ALA A 815 -15.33 -20.81 -13.82
C ALA A 815 -15.15 -19.35 -13.32
N VAL A 816 -16.23 -18.75 -12.81
CA VAL A 816 -16.28 -17.43 -12.16
C VAL A 816 -17.37 -17.50 -11.08
N PRO A 817 -17.18 -16.93 -9.87
CA PRO A 817 -18.25 -16.82 -8.88
C PRO A 817 -19.50 -16.14 -9.49
N THR A 818 -20.65 -16.80 -9.36
CA THR A 818 -21.86 -16.43 -10.11
C THR A 818 -23.09 -16.42 -9.21
N VAL A 819 -23.94 -15.40 -9.34
CA VAL A 819 -25.25 -15.32 -8.67
C VAL A 819 -26.38 -15.55 -9.69
N GLN A 820 -27.27 -16.50 -9.40
CA GLN A 820 -28.43 -16.82 -10.23
C GLN A 820 -29.72 -16.59 -9.43
N LYS A 821 -30.69 -15.87 -10.00
CA LYS A 821 -32.05 -15.81 -9.44
C LYS A 821 -32.87 -16.96 -10.01
N VAL A 822 -33.49 -17.76 -9.14
CA VAL A 822 -34.39 -18.85 -9.52
C VAL A 822 -35.83 -18.47 -9.19
N SER A 823 -36.75 -18.78 -10.10
CA SER A 823 -38.18 -18.63 -9.85
C SER A 823 -38.66 -19.70 -8.86
N ASP A 824 -39.46 -19.30 -7.86
CA ASP A 824 -40.17 -20.21 -6.97
C ASP A 824 -40.96 -21.23 -7.81
N ASN A 825 -40.48 -22.48 -7.86
CA ASN A 825 -41.20 -23.57 -8.50
C ASN A 825 -42.37 -23.97 -7.59
N SER A 826 -43.47 -23.22 -7.65
CA SER A 826 -44.74 -23.69 -7.12
C SER A 826 -45.13 -24.93 -7.91
N GLY A 827 -44.99 -26.10 -7.29
CA GLY A 827 -45.39 -27.36 -7.88
C GLY A 827 -46.88 -27.34 -8.20
N SER A 828 -47.23 -27.05 -9.45
CA SER A 828 -48.59 -27.18 -9.96
C SER A 828 -48.90 -28.66 -10.15
N ASN A 829 -49.18 -29.35 -9.04
CA ASN A 829 -50.00 -30.55 -9.09
C ASN A 829 -51.42 -30.10 -9.43
N GLY A 830 -51.76 -30.18 -10.71
CA GLY A 830 -53.09 -29.90 -11.22
C GLY A 830 -54.12 -30.91 -10.72
N GLY A 831 -54.63 -30.70 -9.50
CA GLY A 831 -55.84 -31.31 -8.96
C GLY A 831 -56.91 -30.25 -8.80
N SER A 832 -57.94 -30.29 -9.65
CA SER A 832 -59.05 -29.32 -9.61
C SER A 832 -59.89 -29.46 -8.32
N PRO A 833 -60.57 -28.39 -7.86
CA PRO A 833 -61.10 -28.33 -6.50
C PRO A 833 -62.43 -29.08 -6.34
N ALA A 834 -62.58 -29.77 -5.19
CA ALA A 834 -63.87 -30.18 -4.66
C ALA A 834 -64.16 -29.36 -3.39
N THR A 835 -65.23 -28.55 -3.44
CA THR A 835 -65.74 -27.78 -2.30
C THR A 835 -66.46 -28.69 -1.28
N PRO A 836 -66.60 -28.28 -0.02
CA PRO A 836 -66.70 -29.22 1.10
C PRO A 836 -68.14 -29.65 1.43
N THR A 837 -68.26 -30.89 1.92
CA THR A 837 -69.30 -31.27 2.89
C THR A 837 -68.67 -32.06 4.04
N ASN A 838 -68.91 -31.60 5.26
CA ASN A 838 -68.67 -32.37 6.49
C ASN A 838 -69.73 -33.49 6.54
N PRO A 839 -69.39 -34.69 7.05
CA PRO A 839 -69.78 -34.93 8.43
C PRO A 839 -68.75 -35.70 9.27
N SER A 840 -68.98 -35.57 10.57
CA SER A 840 -68.26 -36.25 11.64
C SER A 840 -68.53 -37.76 11.74
N ASN A 841 -67.52 -38.44 12.29
CA ASN A 841 -67.63 -39.49 13.32
C ASN A 841 -67.57 -41.00 12.93
N THR A 842 -66.92 -41.75 13.84
CA THR A 842 -66.96 -43.22 14.09
C THR A 842 -66.17 -44.20 13.21
N GLY A 843 -65.57 -45.21 13.87
CA GLY A 843 -65.05 -46.48 13.31
C GLY A 843 -63.63 -46.41 12.74
N SER A 844 -62.55 -46.77 13.43
CA SER A 844 -62.18 -48.12 13.91
C SER A 844 -62.27 -49.21 12.82
N THR A 845 -61.14 -49.60 12.22
CA THR A 845 -60.40 -50.84 12.57
C THR A 845 -59.12 -51.01 11.74
N ASN A 846 -58.05 -51.36 12.46
CA ASN A 846 -56.88 -52.24 12.25
C ASN A 846 -56.80 -53.18 10.98
N PRO A 847 -55.69 -53.93 10.75
CA PRO A 847 -54.84 -53.74 9.57
C PRO A 847 -54.67 -55.03 8.73
N THR A 848 -54.01 -54.96 7.56
CA THR A 848 -53.39 -56.10 6.84
C THR A 848 -52.85 -55.62 5.48
N ASN A 849 -51.87 -56.26 4.80
CA ASN A 849 -50.73 -57.07 5.27
C ASN A 849 -49.76 -57.29 4.07
N VAL A 850 -48.45 -57.39 4.34
CA VAL A 850 -47.34 -58.02 3.56
C VAL A 850 -47.16 -57.87 2.03
N ASN A 851 -45.88 -58.07 1.64
CA ASN A 851 -45.37 -58.72 0.42
C ASN A 851 -45.22 -57.89 -0.88
N ASN A 852 -44.17 -58.10 -1.70
CA ASN A 852 -42.81 -58.66 -1.44
C ASN A 852 -41.89 -58.36 -2.64
N ALA A 853 -40.57 -58.43 -2.43
CA ALA A 853 -39.52 -58.91 -3.34
C ALA A 853 -39.30 -58.30 -4.76
N ASN A 854 -38.05 -57.84 -4.93
CA ASN A 854 -37.12 -58.14 -6.04
C ASN A 854 -37.39 -57.63 -7.48
N GLY A 855 -36.33 -57.21 -8.18
CA GLY A 855 -36.36 -56.97 -9.63
C GLY A 855 -35.17 -56.19 -10.18
N GLU A 856 -34.10 -56.91 -10.51
CA GLU A 856 -32.84 -56.49 -11.11
C GLU A 856 -32.83 -55.47 -12.29
N THR A 857 -31.75 -54.69 -12.31
CA THR A 857 -30.99 -54.15 -13.45
C THR A 857 -31.46 -54.41 -14.91
N SER A 858 -31.50 -53.37 -15.75
CA SER A 858 -30.42 -53.07 -16.74
C SER A 858 -30.80 -52.08 -17.87
N SER A 859 -29.77 -51.45 -18.46
CA SER A 859 -29.68 -50.86 -19.81
C SER A 859 -30.55 -49.65 -20.26
N LYS A 860 -29.83 -48.61 -20.71
CA LYS A 860 -30.15 -47.55 -21.72
C LYS A 860 -30.78 -48.13 -23.02
N PRO A 861 -31.44 -47.37 -23.95
CA PRO A 861 -30.99 -46.05 -24.44
C PRO A 861 -31.98 -45.03 -25.10
N LEU A 862 -31.43 -43.85 -25.46
CA LEU A 862 -31.68 -42.97 -26.64
C LEU A 862 -33.11 -42.56 -27.11
N ALA A 863 -33.40 -41.23 -27.04
CA ALA A 863 -34.00 -40.35 -28.08
C ALA A 863 -33.98 -38.90 -27.54
N THR A 864 -33.59 -37.79 -28.19
CA THR A 864 -33.75 -37.19 -29.54
C THR A 864 -35.14 -36.66 -29.90
N THR A 865 -35.34 -35.34 -29.76
CA THR A 865 -36.13 -34.37 -30.58
C THR A 865 -35.91 -32.97 -29.97
N GLY A 866 -36.08 -31.82 -30.63
CA GLY A 866 -36.51 -31.47 -31.99
C GLY A 866 -36.74 -29.95 -32.06
N ALA A 867 -36.54 -29.30 -33.21
CA ALA A 867 -36.45 -27.84 -33.34
C ALA A 867 -37.79 -27.08 -33.44
N ASN A 868 -37.73 -25.75 -33.25
CA ASN A 868 -38.44 -24.66 -33.97
C ASN A 868 -37.83 -23.33 -33.49
N VAL A 869 -37.17 -22.47 -34.28
CA VAL A 869 -37.52 -21.77 -35.54
C VAL A 869 -38.68 -20.77 -35.37
N ALA A 870 -38.33 -19.48 -35.38
CA ALA A 870 -39.20 -18.37 -35.81
C ALA A 870 -38.33 -17.33 -36.53
N LEU A 871 -38.84 -16.81 -37.65
CA LEU A 871 -38.10 -15.97 -38.61
C LEU A 871 -38.93 -14.71 -38.89
N ILE A 872 -38.34 -13.52 -38.78
CA ILE A 872 -38.95 -12.27 -39.25
C ILE A 872 -37.89 -11.42 -39.97
N SER A 873 -38.24 -10.94 -41.17
CA SER A 873 -37.39 -10.12 -42.04
C SER A 873 -38.23 -9.07 -42.78
N ALA A 874 -37.87 -7.79 -42.68
CA ALA A 874 -38.17 -6.70 -43.65
C ALA A 874 -37.44 -5.42 -43.16
N ILE A 875 -36.34 -4.98 -43.77
CA ILE A 875 -36.21 -4.18 -45.02
C ILE A 875 -36.59 -2.69 -44.86
N THR A 876 -35.59 -1.83 -45.02
CA THR A 876 -35.68 -0.58 -45.81
C THR A 876 -34.31 -0.31 -46.44
N ALA A 877 -34.25 0.31 -47.62
CA ALA A 877 -33.04 0.41 -48.45
C ALA A 877 -32.94 1.77 -49.18
N MET A 878 -31.86 1.92 -49.99
CA MET A 878 -31.50 3.00 -50.96
C MET A 878 -30.49 4.07 -50.45
N THR A 879 -29.19 4.04 -50.81
CA THR A 879 -28.44 4.26 -52.11
C THR A 879 -27.95 5.73 -52.29
N LEU A 880 -26.82 6.12 -52.93
CA LEU A 880 -25.79 5.49 -53.80
C LEU A 880 -24.53 6.41 -53.94
N LEU A 881 -23.35 5.86 -54.31
CA LEU A 881 -22.22 6.47 -55.12
C LEU A 881 -21.42 7.67 -54.53
N ILE A 882 -20.14 7.97 -54.86
CA ILE A 882 -18.98 7.47 -55.67
C ILE A 882 -17.72 8.04 -54.96
N GLY A 883 -16.50 7.50 -54.99
CA GLY A 883 -15.89 6.31 -55.60
C GLY A 883 -14.41 6.23 -55.19
N GLY A 884 -13.70 5.14 -55.50
CA GLY A 884 -12.30 4.94 -55.07
C GLY A 884 -11.25 5.11 -56.17
N SER A 885 -9.97 5.10 -55.78
CA SER A 885 -8.84 4.70 -56.62
C SER A 885 -7.63 4.25 -55.79
N LEU A 886 -7.09 3.12 -56.24
CA LEU A 886 -5.86 2.37 -55.93
C LEU A 886 -4.65 3.22 -55.51
N VAL A 887 -3.81 2.83 -54.54
CA VAL A 887 -2.94 1.62 -54.43
C VAL A 887 -1.84 1.55 -55.50
N LEU A 888 -0.58 1.72 -55.08
CA LEU A 888 0.54 0.90 -55.59
C LEU A 888 1.79 0.96 -54.70
N VAL A 889 2.27 -0.22 -54.31
CA VAL A 889 3.51 -0.47 -53.57
C VAL A 889 4.69 -0.57 -54.55
N LYS A 890 5.88 -0.09 -54.18
CA LYS A 890 7.12 -0.73 -54.66
C LYS A 890 8.25 -0.70 -53.64
N ARG A 891 8.99 -1.81 -53.59
CA ARG A 891 10.01 -2.15 -52.59
C ARG A 891 11.42 -1.68 -53.00
N HIS A 892 12.29 -1.63 -51.96
CA HIS A 892 13.59 -2.31 -51.85
C HIS A 892 14.92 -1.54 -51.97
N LYS A 893 15.77 -1.91 -50.98
CA LYS A 893 17.25 -2.00 -50.93
C LYS A 893 18.01 -0.68 -50.69
N LEU A 894 18.69 -0.55 -49.54
CA LEU A 894 19.96 -1.18 -49.09
C LEU A 894 21.19 -0.54 -49.75
N LEU A 895 22.00 0.16 -48.94
CA LEU A 895 23.46 -0.03 -48.81
C LEU A 895 24.06 0.96 -47.80
N PHE A 896 24.73 0.41 -46.78
CA PHE A 896 25.88 0.95 -46.01
C PHE A 896 26.22 2.44 -46.13
N LYS A 897 26.21 3.14 -44.98
CA LYS A 897 27.45 3.29 -44.20
C LYS A 897 27.18 3.51 -42.72
#